data_AF-A0A3D1V8F2-F1
#
_entry.id   AF-A0A3D1V8F2-F1
#
_cell.length_a   1.000
_cell.length_b   1.000
_cell.length_c   1.000
_cell.angle_alpha   90.00
_cell.angle_beta   90.00
_cell.angle_gamma   90.00
#
_symmetry.space_group_name_H-M   'P 1'
#
loop_
_entity.id
_entity.type
_entity.pdbx_description
1 polymer ?
#
loop_
_entity_poly.entity_id
_entity_poly.type
_entity_poly.pdbx_seq_one_letter_code
_entity_poly.pdbx_strand_id
1 'polypeptide(L)'
;MDPILAIAAIDRLATFGRGRLGVLLDADDSELRSTVLATLPESIEFVCIAARSPEAVAPAVADVLAARRRAFVVATSEEIGRAAEVAGAEAVIAKGHEAGGWIGEESSFVLLQRLIGRLRLPVWAWGGVGLHTAAACFAGGAAGVVLDSQLALTRESPLGKAARQRIRSMDGSETASLGGDLGAQFRVYVRPGIAAVDDLRAAATAIAVAEDRTQKLERWRSELLRAVGWSDPDRQALAIGQDAVFAAHLADRFVTVGGVVGAIQAGAIDHVRAAQLESPLVEGSSLSISHGTRYPIVQGPMTRVSDRAEFAAAVASAGALPFLALALMRADEVETLLDETARLLADRPWGVGVLGFVPAALRAEQLEVIRRYRPPFALIAGGRPDQARSLEADGIATYLHVPSPGLLTLYLADGARRFVFEGRECGGHVGPRTSFVLWDTMVRGLLADFPAKADPTEVHVLFAGGIHDAQSAAMVAAIAAPLVARGMRVGVLLGTAYLFTEEAVASTAITPGFQSAAVSCVDTVLLESGPGHATRCLPTPFADDFIGERLALLQTTASSEEIRNRLEELNIGRLRIASKGVDRHPDYGRDPAAPKLIEVDADEQRARGMYMIGQVAALRNEVISMATLHANVSFGSAEALRQLALPDGPAEAAQPPAQIAIVGMGSILPGASDSATFWANIVDKVDAVTEIPASRWDWRQYYDPDRSAPDKIYSKWGGFIDDVPFDPVEFGMPPRSLQSIEPFQLLGLLVVKAALADAGYATRPFNRERTSVVLGAGGGGADLTA
;
A
#
# COMPACT_ATOMS: atom_id res chain seq x y z
N MET A 1 -5.77 -11.27 29.49
CA MET A 1 -5.23 -9.90 29.78
C MET A 1 -5.69 -9.49 31.17
N ASP A 2 -5.00 -8.58 31.87
CA ASP A 2 -5.49 -8.05 33.16
C ASP A 2 -6.62 -7.03 32.93
N PRO A 3 -7.88 -7.31 33.35
CA PRO A 3 -9.01 -6.41 33.15
C PRO A 3 -8.80 -5.04 33.81
N ILE A 4 -8.06 -4.97 34.92
CA ILE A 4 -7.82 -3.72 35.66
C ILE A 4 -6.98 -2.76 34.81
N LEU A 5 -5.92 -3.29 34.18
CA LEU A 5 -5.07 -2.49 33.28
C LEU A 5 -5.83 -2.01 32.05
N ALA A 6 -6.71 -2.86 31.50
CA ALA A 6 -7.55 -2.49 30.36
C ALA A 6 -8.50 -1.34 30.69
N ILE A 7 -9.23 -1.44 31.81
CA ILE A 7 -10.15 -0.39 32.26
C ILE A 7 -9.40 0.92 32.52
N ALA A 8 -8.25 0.87 33.21
CA ALA A 8 -7.43 2.06 33.46
C ALA A 8 -6.89 2.71 32.17
N ALA A 9 -6.68 1.94 31.09
CA ALA A 9 -6.32 2.49 29.79
C ALA A 9 -7.54 3.14 29.09
N ILE A 10 -8.71 2.53 29.19
CA ILE A 10 -9.97 3.05 28.64
C ILE A 10 -10.37 4.36 29.34
N ASP A 11 -10.27 4.44 30.67
CA ASP A 11 -10.58 5.66 31.42
C ASP A 11 -9.67 6.82 31.02
N ARG A 12 -8.38 6.54 30.80
CA ARG A 12 -7.44 7.54 30.26
C ARG A 12 -7.84 7.98 28.85
N LEU A 13 -8.23 7.06 27.98
CA LEU A 13 -8.73 7.38 26.65
C LEU A 13 -10.00 8.24 26.73
N ALA A 14 -10.95 7.91 27.60
CA ALA A 14 -12.17 8.68 27.81
C ALA A 14 -11.90 10.08 28.38
N THR A 15 -10.89 10.22 29.24
CA THR A 15 -10.52 11.50 29.88
C THR A 15 -9.86 12.47 28.89
N PHE A 16 -8.94 11.97 28.06
CA PHE A 16 -8.12 12.81 27.18
C PHE A 16 -8.56 12.80 25.70
N GLY A 17 -9.28 11.78 25.29
CA GLY A 17 -9.78 11.62 23.93
C GLY A 17 -10.87 12.64 23.60
N ARG A 18 -10.88 13.09 22.35
CA ARG A 18 -11.92 13.95 21.79
C ARG A 18 -12.47 13.29 20.53
N GLY A 19 -13.76 13.47 20.26
CA GLY A 19 -14.44 12.86 19.11
C GLY A 19 -15.03 11.49 19.43
N ARG A 20 -15.29 10.69 18.39
CA ARG A 20 -15.93 9.38 18.52
C ARG A 20 -14.88 8.34 18.90
N LEU A 21 -15.02 7.74 20.07
CA LEU A 21 -14.05 6.80 20.63
C LEU A 21 -14.59 5.37 20.62
N GLY A 22 -13.68 4.41 20.52
CA GLY A 22 -14.01 2.99 20.58
C GLY A 22 -12.88 2.13 21.12
N VAL A 23 -13.21 0.88 21.41
CA VAL A 23 -12.26 -0.12 21.93
C VAL A 23 -12.32 -1.39 21.09
N LEU A 24 -11.20 -2.09 20.99
CA LEU A 24 -11.12 -3.41 20.35
C LEU A 24 -11.07 -4.49 21.44
N LEU A 25 -12.02 -5.42 21.41
CA LEU A 25 -12.13 -6.55 22.34
C LEU A 25 -12.05 -7.87 21.60
N ASP A 26 -11.56 -8.88 22.30
CA ASP A 26 -11.46 -10.24 21.81
C ASP A 26 -12.81 -10.99 22.00
N ALA A 27 -13.34 -11.57 20.93
CA ALA A 27 -14.61 -12.30 20.95
C ALA A 27 -14.54 -13.59 21.77
N ASP A 28 -13.36 -14.23 21.85
CA ASP A 28 -13.21 -15.49 22.61
C ASP A 28 -12.58 -15.27 23.99
N ASP A 29 -12.57 -14.04 24.51
CA ASP A 29 -12.30 -13.73 25.93
C ASP A 29 -13.58 -13.18 26.58
N SER A 30 -14.51 -14.08 26.95
CA SER A 30 -15.81 -13.70 27.49
C SER A 30 -15.70 -13.03 28.87
N GLU A 31 -14.74 -13.43 29.69
CA GLU A 31 -14.50 -12.85 31.01
C GLU A 31 -14.00 -11.40 30.89
N LEU A 32 -12.96 -11.16 30.08
CA LEU A 32 -12.46 -9.81 29.85
C LEU A 32 -13.53 -8.92 29.19
N ARG A 33 -14.23 -9.45 28.17
CA ARG A 33 -15.26 -8.69 27.47
C ARG A 33 -16.39 -8.28 28.40
N SER A 34 -16.96 -9.21 29.16
CA SER A 34 -18.06 -8.89 30.10
C SER A 34 -17.63 -7.86 31.15
N THR A 35 -16.41 -8.00 31.68
CA THR A 35 -15.84 -7.07 32.68
C THR A 35 -15.64 -5.66 32.10
N VAL A 36 -15.08 -5.55 30.90
CA VAL A 36 -14.87 -4.24 30.23
C VAL A 36 -16.20 -3.61 29.85
N LEU A 37 -17.12 -4.35 29.23
CA LEU A 37 -18.42 -3.82 28.79
C LEU A 37 -19.24 -3.27 29.97
N ALA A 38 -19.18 -3.91 31.14
CA ALA A 38 -19.89 -3.46 32.34
C ALA A 38 -19.38 -2.11 32.88
N THR A 39 -18.17 -1.70 32.51
CA THR A 39 -17.48 -0.51 33.03
C THR A 39 -17.17 0.54 31.95
N LEU A 40 -17.61 0.33 30.70
CA LEU A 40 -17.31 1.22 29.58
C LEU A 40 -17.90 2.64 29.77
N PRO A 41 -17.06 3.69 29.78
CA PRO A 41 -17.51 5.08 29.82
C PRO A 41 -18.47 5.42 28.66
N GLU A 42 -19.41 6.34 28.89
CA GLU A 42 -20.38 6.76 27.86
C GLU A 42 -19.73 7.39 26.63
N SER A 43 -18.56 7.99 26.77
CA SER A 43 -17.78 8.56 25.66
C SER A 43 -17.26 7.49 24.67
N ILE A 44 -17.27 6.21 25.05
CA ILE A 44 -16.91 5.09 24.17
C ILE A 44 -18.18 4.65 23.42
N GLU A 45 -18.30 5.05 22.15
CA GLU A 45 -19.50 4.84 21.34
C GLU A 45 -19.54 3.47 20.66
N PHE A 46 -18.38 2.98 20.22
CA PHE A 46 -18.27 1.75 19.42
C PHE A 46 -17.30 0.73 20.02
N VAL A 47 -17.62 -0.55 19.86
CA VAL A 47 -16.79 -1.67 20.26
C VAL A 47 -16.51 -2.51 19.02
N CYS A 48 -15.23 -2.61 18.67
CA CYS A 48 -14.75 -3.53 17.66
C CYS A 48 -14.54 -4.90 18.30
N ILE A 49 -15.02 -5.96 17.66
CA ILE A 49 -14.90 -7.34 18.11
C ILE A 49 -13.99 -8.11 17.16
N ALA A 50 -12.85 -8.57 17.66
CA ALA A 50 -11.98 -9.49 16.94
C ALA A 50 -12.41 -10.93 17.22
N ALA A 51 -13.07 -11.56 16.24
CA ALA A 51 -13.45 -12.96 16.29
C ALA A 51 -12.47 -13.83 15.50
N ARG A 52 -12.22 -15.05 16.00
CA ARG A 52 -11.41 -16.06 15.30
C ARG A 52 -12.25 -17.14 14.64
N SER A 53 -13.52 -17.24 15.01
CA SER A 53 -14.46 -18.16 14.38
C SER A 53 -15.84 -17.50 14.23
N PRO A 54 -16.64 -17.93 13.24
CA PRO A 54 -18.00 -17.41 13.05
C PRO A 54 -18.90 -17.61 14.28
N GLU A 55 -18.71 -18.69 15.02
CA GLU A 55 -19.52 -19.05 16.20
C GLU A 55 -19.34 -18.07 17.37
N ALA A 56 -18.16 -17.44 17.47
CA ALA A 56 -17.86 -16.47 18.52
C ALA A 56 -18.49 -15.09 18.26
N VAL A 57 -18.91 -14.80 17.03
CA VAL A 57 -19.39 -13.47 16.62
C VAL A 57 -20.72 -13.13 17.27
N ALA A 58 -21.72 -13.99 17.11
CA ALA A 58 -23.09 -13.73 17.59
C ALA A 58 -23.18 -13.42 19.10
N PRO A 59 -22.59 -14.23 20.02
CA PRO A 59 -22.63 -13.91 21.44
C PRO A 59 -21.89 -12.61 21.77
N ALA A 60 -20.73 -12.37 21.14
CA ALA A 60 -19.95 -11.16 21.41
C ALA A 60 -20.67 -9.88 20.93
N VAL A 61 -21.33 -9.92 19.77
CA VAL A 61 -22.14 -8.80 19.28
C VAL A 61 -23.36 -8.57 20.18
N ALA A 62 -24.03 -9.64 20.63
CA ALA A 62 -25.15 -9.53 21.56
C ALA A 62 -24.75 -8.84 22.87
N ASP A 63 -23.58 -9.17 23.43
CA ASP A 63 -23.04 -8.53 24.63
C ASP A 63 -22.84 -7.01 24.42
N VAL A 64 -22.28 -6.61 23.26
CA VAL A 64 -22.04 -5.19 22.92
C VAL A 64 -23.36 -4.42 22.77
N LEU A 65 -24.34 -5.01 22.09
CA LEU A 65 -25.66 -4.40 21.91
C LEU A 65 -26.42 -4.29 23.24
N ALA A 66 -26.31 -5.29 24.12
CA ALA A 66 -26.87 -5.25 25.48
C ALA A 66 -26.25 -4.11 26.32
N ALA A 67 -24.97 -3.81 26.11
CA ALA A 67 -24.28 -2.66 26.69
C ALA A 67 -24.64 -1.31 26.02
N ARG A 68 -25.59 -1.30 25.07
CA ARG A 68 -26.03 -0.11 24.30
C ARG A 68 -24.89 0.59 23.56
N ARG A 69 -23.94 -0.19 23.03
CA ARG A 69 -22.83 0.28 22.20
C ARG A 69 -23.00 -0.19 20.75
N ARG A 70 -22.30 0.46 19.83
CA ARG A 70 -22.28 0.10 18.41
C ARG A 70 -21.26 -1.01 18.17
N ALA A 71 -21.67 -2.10 17.53
CA ALA A 71 -20.80 -3.27 17.32
C ALA A 71 -20.17 -3.24 15.92
N PHE A 72 -18.84 -3.25 15.86
CA PHE A 72 -18.08 -3.45 14.62
C PHE A 72 -17.39 -4.80 14.74
N VAL A 73 -17.34 -5.61 13.67
CA VAL A 73 -16.70 -6.93 13.73
C VAL A 73 -15.48 -6.95 12.81
N VAL A 74 -14.33 -7.34 13.35
CA VAL A 74 -13.12 -7.60 12.57
C VAL A 74 -13.26 -8.98 11.94
N ALA A 75 -13.36 -9.02 10.61
CA ALA A 75 -13.48 -10.23 9.83
C ALA A 75 -12.17 -10.52 9.10
N THR A 76 -11.66 -11.74 9.28
CA THR A 76 -10.52 -12.28 8.54
C THR A 76 -10.95 -13.26 7.43
N SER A 77 -12.26 -13.49 7.28
CA SER A 77 -12.87 -14.35 6.26
C SER A 77 -14.32 -13.94 5.97
N GLU A 78 -14.90 -14.48 4.90
CA GLU A 78 -16.31 -14.25 4.53
C GLU A 78 -17.28 -14.75 5.60
N GLU A 79 -17.00 -15.90 6.22
CA GLU A 79 -17.86 -16.54 7.21
C GLU A 79 -18.03 -15.66 8.45
N ILE A 80 -16.94 -15.04 8.92
CA ILE A 80 -16.99 -14.10 10.04
C ILE A 80 -17.78 -12.84 9.64
N GLY A 81 -17.58 -12.34 8.42
CA GLY A 81 -18.33 -11.18 7.90
C GLY A 81 -19.84 -11.44 7.81
N ARG A 82 -20.25 -12.61 7.32
CA ARG A 82 -21.66 -13.03 7.27
C ARG A 82 -22.25 -13.22 8.66
N ALA A 83 -21.50 -13.85 9.57
CA ALA A 83 -21.92 -14.00 10.95
C ALA A 83 -22.13 -12.64 11.64
N ALA A 84 -21.31 -11.64 11.31
CA ALA A 84 -21.47 -10.27 11.81
C ALA A 84 -22.77 -9.61 11.31
N GLU A 85 -23.08 -9.74 10.01
CA GLU A 85 -24.32 -9.21 9.43
C GLU A 85 -25.56 -9.86 10.08
N VAL A 86 -25.55 -11.18 10.23
CA VAL A 86 -26.64 -11.92 10.88
C VAL A 86 -26.80 -11.53 12.36
N ALA A 87 -25.68 -11.29 13.06
CA ALA A 87 -25.68 -10.90 14.47
C ALA A 87 -26.11 -9.44 14.72
N GLY A 88 -26.31 -8.63 13.67
CA GLY A 88 -26.71 -7.24 13.79
C GLY A 88 -25.56 -6.28 14.07
N ALA A 89 -24.34 -6.62 13.65
CA ALA A 89 -23.23 -5.67 13.64
C ALA A 89 -23.55 -4.48 12.70
N GLU A 90 -22.99 -3.32 13.01
CA GLU A 90 -23.23 -2.11 12.22
C GLU A 90 -22.23 -1.98 11.05
N ALA A 91 -21.03 -2.53 11.21
CA ALA A 91 -20.00 -2.54 10.18
C ALA A 91 -19.05 -3.73 10.35
N VAL A 92 -18.36 -4.07 9.27
CA VAL A 92 -17.31 -5.09 9.26
C VAL A 92 -15.97 -4.45 8.93
N ILE A 93 -14.91 -4.88 9.60
CA ILE A 93 -13.52 -4.50 9.33
C ILE A 93 -12.83 -5.69 8.67
N ALA A 94 -12.62 -5.62 7.36
CA ALA A 94 -11.86 -6.58 6.57
C ALA A 94 -10.38 -6.52 6.94
N LYS A 95 -9.90 -7.48 7.73
CA LYS A 95 -8.50 -7.53 8.17
C LYS A 95 -7.70 -8.51 7.32
N GLY A 96 -6.91 -7.96 6.41
CA GLY A 96 -6.12 -8.74 5.44
C GLY A 96 -4.90 -9.41 6.03
N HIS A 97 -4.39 -10.39 5.28
CA HIS A 97 -3.23 -11.22 5.59
C HIS A 97 -1.94 -10.43 5.89
N GLU A 98 -1.80 -9.22 5.36
CA GLU A 98 -0.65 -8.35 5.57
C GLU A 98 -0.67 -7.59 6.90
N ALA A 99 -1.81 -7.54 7.60
CA ALA A 99 -1.95 -6.83 8.87
C ALA A 99 -1.22 -7.53 10.03
N GLY A 100 -0.95 -6.82 11.13
CA GLY A 100 -0.30 -7.39 12.31
C GLY A 100 -1.21 -8.25 13.18
N GLY A 101 -0.65 -9.27 13.84
CA GLY A 101 -1.36 -10.13 14.78
C GLY A 101 -2.27 -11.17 14.11
N TRP A 102 -3.45 -11.46 14.68
CA TRP A 102 -4.39 -12.44 14.12
C TRP A 102 -4.87 -12.03 12.72
N ILE A 103 -4.74 -12.94 11.76
CA ILE A 103 -5.05 -12.72 10.33
C ILE A 103 -5.67 -13.96 9.69
N GLY A 104 -6.27 -13.78 8.51
CA GLY A 104 -6.71 -14.87 7.63
C GLY A 104 -5.76 -15.09 6.45
N GLU A 105 -6.18 -15.92 5.51
CA GLU A 105 -5.41 -16.22 4.28
C GLU A 105 -5.46 -15.10 3.24
N GLU A 106 -6.59 -14.43 3.12
CA GLU A 106 -6.84 -13.46 2.07
C GLU A 106 -6.13 -12.13 2.33
N SER A 107 -5.46 -11.59 1.32
CA SER A 107 -4.94 -10.22 1.37
C SER A 107 -6.07 -9.21 1.54
N SER A 108 -5.77 -8.03 2.08
CA SER A 108 -6.75 -6.93 2.18
C SER A 108 -7.39 -6.61 0.84
N PHE A 109 -6.60 -6.67 -0.25
CA PHE A 109 -7.08 -6.42 -1.60
C PHE A 109 -8.21 -7.38 -1.99
N VAL A 110 -8.07 -8.67 -1.70
CA VAL A 110 -9.04 -9.70 -2.07
C VAL A 110 -10.20 -9.79 -1.07
N LEU A 111 -9.91 -9.78 0.24
CA LEU A 111 -10.93 -9.88 1.28
C LEU A 111 -11.91 -8.70 1.23
N LEU A 112 -11.43 -7.49 0.92
CA LEU A 112 -12.27 -6.32 0.76
C LEU A 112 -13.28 -6.50 -0.39
N GLN A 113 -12.81 -6.97 -1.55
CA GLN A 113 -13.66 -7.29 -2.70
C GLN A 113 -14.71 -8.34 -2.31
N ARG A 114 -14.27 -9.42 -1.63
CA ARG A 114 -15.14 -10.50 -1.17
C ARG A 114 -16.26 -9.95 -0.27
N LEU A 115 -15.93 -9.20 0.76
CA LEU A 115 -16.91 -8.74 1.74
C LEU A 115 -17.85 -7.68 1.16
N ILE A 116 -17.36 -6.75 0.34
CA ILE A 116 -18.22 -5.75 -0.33
C ILE A 116 -19.19 -6.42 -1.31
N GLY A 117 -18.74 -7.44 -2.05
CA GLY A 117 -19.61 -8.17 -2.98
C GLY A 117 -20.63 -9.09 -2.32
N ARG A 118 -20.49 -9.38 -1.01
CA ARG A 118 -21.30 -10.38 -0.29
C ARG A 118 -22.18 -9.81 0.82
N LEU A 119 -21.77 -8.69 1.43
CA LEU A 119 -22.45 -8.08 2.57
C LEU A 119 -23.18 -6.80 2.15
N ARG A 120 -24.19 -6.40 2.94
CA ARG A 120 -24.88 -5.11 2.84
C ARG A 120 -24.34 -4.09 3.84
N LEU A 121 -23.55 -4.56 4.81
CA LEU A 121 -22.91 -3.72 5.80
C LEU A 121 -21.78 -2.88 5.19
N PRO A 122 -21.53 -1.67 5.72
CA PRO A 122 -20.31 -0.92 5.44
C PRO A 122 -19.07 -1.76 5.80
N VAL A 123 -18.12 -1.85 4.86
CA VAL A 123 -16.87 -2.60 5.05
C VAL A 123 -15.69 -1.62 5.15
N TRP A 124 -14.87 -1.77 6.20
CA TRP A 124 -13.64 -1.01 6.41
C TRP A 124 -12.44 -1.90 6.08
N ALA A 125 -11.36 -1.34 5.53
CA ALA A 125 -10.14 -2.10 5.24
C ALA A 125 -9.09 -1.95 6.35
N TRP A 126 -8.49 -3.05 6.79
CA TRP A 126 -7.39 -3.08 7.76
C TRP A 126 -6.25 -3.97 7.25
N GLY A 127 -5.10 -3.36 6.98
CA GLY A 127 -3.89 -4.02 6.47
C GLY A 127 -3.52 -3.51 5.09
N GLY A 128 -2.24 -3.21 4.86
CA GLY A 128 -1.76 -2.76 3.54
C GLY A 128 -2.17 -1.33 3.18
N VAL A 129 -2.77 -0.59 4.12
CA VAL A 129 -3.25 0.78 3.89
C VAL A 129 -2.10 1.77 4.05
N GLY A 130 -1.84 2.52 2.99
CA GLY A 130 -0.85 3.59 2.87
C GLY A 130 -1.46 4.80 2.16
N LEU A 131 -0.60 5.71 1.68
CA LEU A 131 -1.06 6.94 1.04
C LEU A 131 -1.77 6.69 -0.30
N HIS A 132 -1.35 5.68 -1.05
CA HIS A 132 -1.88 5.36 -2.37
C HIS A 132 -2.94 4.27 -2.29
N THR A 133 -2.77 3.25 -1.44
CA THR A 133 -3.76 2.18 -1.28
C THR A 133 -5.03 2.60 -0.56
N ALA A 134 -5.02 3.67 0.25
CA ALA A 134 -6.27 4.22 0.79
C ALA A 134 -7.24 4.66 -0.33
N ALA A 135 -6.72 5.21 -1.43
CA ALA A 135 -7.51 5.51 -2.62
C ALA A 135 -8.04 4.26 -3.29
N ALA A 136 -7.24 3.18 -3.34
CA ALA A 136 -7.69 1.88 -3.83
C ALA A 136 -8.81 1.31 -2.97
N CYS A 137 -8.69 1.34 -1.64
CA CYS A 137 -9.76 0.91 -0.73
C CYS A 137 -11.06 1.70 -0.98
N PHE A 138 -10.96 3.02 -1.09
CA PHE A 138 -12.12 3.88 -1.36
C PHE A 138 -12.72 3.59 -2.74
N ALA A 139 -11.90 3.45 -3.78
CA ALA A 139 -12.33 3.07 -5.13
C ALA A 139 -13.00 1.70 -5.19
N GLY A 140 -12.57 0.77 -4.32
CA GLY A 140 -13.18 -0.54 -4.14
C GLY A 140 -14.52 -0.51 -3.39
N GLY A 141 -14.93 0.63 -2.83
CA GLY A 141 -16.17 0.79 -2.08
C GLY A 141 -16.02 0.64 -0.56
N ALA A 142 -14.80 0.68 -0.01
CA ALA A 142 -14.62 0.67 1.44
C ALA A 142 -15.24 1.93 2.06
N ALA A 143 -15.96 1.76 3.17
CA ALA A 143 -16.53 2.84 3.95
C ALA A 143 -15.48 3.58 4.79
N GLY A 144 -14.33 2.97 5.02
CA GLY A 144 -13.22 3.54 5.79
C GLY A 144 -12.01 2.61 5.81
N VAL A 145 -10.95 3.07 6.49
CA VAL A 145 -9.71 2.32 6.67
C VAL A 145 -9.27 2.37 8.12
N VAL A 146 -8.55 1.34 8.57
CA VAL A 146 -7.94 1.25 9.89
C VAL A 146 -6.43 1.39 9.76
N LEU A 147 -5.85 2.28 10.57
CA LEU A 147 -4.41 2.51 10.65
C LEU A 147 -3.89 2.07 12.02
N ASP A 148 -2.79 1.31 12.02
CA ASP A 148 -2.14 0.81 13.23
C ASP A 148 -0.61 0.98 13.13
N SER A 149 0.08 0.03 12.50
CA SER A 149 1.52 -0.07 12.35
C SER A 149 2.10 1.13 11.59
N GLN A 150 1.31 1.74 10.70
CA GLN A 150 1.65 2.97 9.96
C GLN A 150 1.90 4.15 10.90
N LEU A 151 1.27 4.16 12.08
CA LEU A 151 1.37 5.26 13.04
C LEU A 151 2.52 5.05 14.03
N ALA A 152 3.19 3.89 13.99
CA ALA A 152 4.16 3.46 15.01
C ALA A 152 5.38 4.40 15.17
N LEU A 153 5.70 5.21 14.16
CA LEU A 153 6.84 6.14 14.19
C LEU A 153 6.45 7.61 14.35
N THR A 154 5.14 7.91 14.42
CA THR A 154 4.66 9.27 14.68
C THR A 154 5.12 9.80 16.04
N ARG A 155 5.03 11.12 16.23
CA ARG A 155 5.43 11.79 17.47
C ARG A 155 4.71 11.24 18.70
N GLU A 156 3.43 10.95 18.57
CA GLU A 156 2.58 10.46 19.67
C GLU A 156 2.87 9.00 20.06
N SER A 157 3.59 8.25 19.24
CA SER A 157 3.88 6.83 19.51
C SER A 157 4.72 6.63 20.78
N PRO A 158 4.29 5.77 21.73
CA PRO A 158 5.02 5.52 22.97
C PRO A 158 6.18 4.52 22.80
N LEU A 159 6.44 4.04 21.58
CA LEU A 159 7.44 3.00 21.34
C LEU A 159 8.86 3.43 21.72
N GLY A 160 9.58 2.53 22.38
CA GLY A 160 10.99 2.70 22.72
C GLY A 160 11.91 2.76 21.50
N LYS A 161 13.14 3.26 21.71
CA LYS A 161 14.13 3.50 20.64
C LYS A 161 14.44 2.25 19.81
N ALA A 162 14.57 1.08 20.44
CA ALA A 162 14.87 -0.19 19.77
C ALA A 162 13.75 -0.62 18.81
N ALA A 163 12.48 -0.57 19.26
CA ALA A 163 11.33 -0.89 18.41
C ALA A 163 11.21 0.11 17.24
N ARG A 164 11.36 1.41 17.52
CA ARG A 164 11.35 2.45 16.49
C ARG A 164 12.43 2.23 15.42
N GLN A 165 13.64 1.85 15.81
CA GLN A 165 14.74 1.59 14.88
C GLN A 165 14.45 0.40 13.96
N ARG A 166 13.89 -0.69 14.52
CA ARG A 166 13.51 -1.87 13.73
C ARG A 166 12.45 -1.54 12.69
N ILE A 167 11.36 -0.90 13.13
CA ILE A 167 10.25 -0.49 12.25
C ILE A 167 10.75 0.45 11.14
N ARG A 168 11.63 1.41 11.46
CA ARG A 168 12.17 2.34 10.47
C ARG A 168 12.98 1.65 9.37
N SER A 169 13.56 0.49 9.65
CA SER A 169 14.39 -0.26 8.71
C SER A 169 13.63 -1.31 7.89
N MET A 170 12.31 -1.44 8.09
CA MET A 170 11.50 -2.43 7.40
C MET A 170 11.35 -2.11 5.91
N ASP A 171 11.32 -3.15 5.09
CA ASP A 171 10.93 -3.09 3.68
C ASP A 171 9.63 -3.89 3.40
N GLY A 172 9.01 -4.41 4.47
CA GLY A 172 7.77 -5.21 4.44
C GLY A 172 8.00 -6.72 4.34
N SER A 173 9.24 -7.18 4.08
CA SER A 173 9.58 -8.61 4.07
C SER A 173 9.94 -9.16 5.45
N GLU A 174 10.21 -8.29 6.43
CA GLU A 174 10.58 -8.68 7.80
C GLU A 174 9.38 -9.04 8.67
N THR A 175 8.39 -9.73 8.09
CA THR A 175 7.27 -10.30 8.84
C THR A 175 6.97 -11.72 8.37
N ALA A 176 6.50 -12.57 9.27
CA ALA A 176 6.06 -13.93 8.94
C ALA A 176 4.69 -14.22 9.54
N SER A 177 3.90 -15.04 8.85
CA SER A 177 2.69 -15.66 9.40
C SER A 177 3.07 -16.97 10.09
N LEU A 178 2.70 -17.13 11.35
CA LEU A 178 2.90 -18.34 12.15
C LEU A 178 1.55 -18.98 12.45
N GLY A 179 1.50 -20.30 12.66
CA GLY A 179 0.25 -21.01 13.01
C GLY A 179 -0.68 -21.30 11.83
N GLY A 180 -0.19 -21.24 10.59
CA GLY A 180 -0.96 -21.61 9.39
C GLY A 180 -1.52 -23.03 9.44
N ASP A 181 -0.70 -24.00 9.84
CA ASP A 181 -1.11 -25.41 9.99
C ASP A 181 -2.11 -25.66 11.12
N LEU A 182 -2.40 -24.64 11.93
CA LEU A 182 -3.39 -24.67 12.99
C LEU A 182 -4.72 -24.03 12.56
N GLY A 183 -4.80 -23.45 11.36
CA GLY A 183 -5.92 -22.60 10.95
C GLY A 183 -6.03 -21.31 11.77
N ALA A 184 -4.96 -20.90 12.46
CA ALA A 184 -4.96 -19.81 13.43
C ALA A 184 -3.73 -18.92 13.25
N GLN A 185 -3.73 -18.20 12.14
CA GLN A 185 -2.57 -17.44 11.71
C GLN A 185 -2.34 -16.19 12.53
N PHE A 186 -1.07 -15.94 12.84
CA PHE A 186 -0.63 -14.77 13.57
C PHE A 186 0.64 -14.18 12.93
N ARG A 187 0.57 -12.92 12.50
CA ARG A 187 1.68 -12.21 11.87
C ARG A 187 2.53 -11.44 12.87
N VAL A 188 3.83 -11.65 12.81
CA VAL A 188 4.84 -11.00 13.65
C VAL A 188 6.02 -10.48 12.84
N TYR A 189 6.73 -9.51 13.41
CA TYR A 189 8.04 -9.08 12.95
C TYR A 189 9.06 -10.21 13.08
N VAL A 190 9.89 -10.41 12.05
CA VAL A 190 10.94 -11.42 12.04
C VAL A 190 12.27 -10.85 11.58
N ARG A 191 13.34 -11.17 12.32
CA ARG A 191 14.74 -11.07 11.88
C ARG A 191 15.54 -12.20 12.54
N PRO A 192 16.66 -12.61 11.93
CA PRO A 192 17.57 -13.58 12.56
C PRO A 192 17.96 -13.13 13.97
N GLY A 193 17.90 -14.05 14.94
CA GLY A 193 18.34 -13.83 16.32
C GLY A 193 17.26 -13.35 17.30
N ILE A 194 15.97 -13.34 16.92
CA ILE A 194 14.86 -13.04 17.84
C ILE A 194 14.33 -14.35 18.43
N ALA A 195 14.83 -14.72 19.62
CA ALA A 195 14.50 -16.00 20.27
C ALA A 195 12.99 -16.24 20.39
N ALA A 196 12.20 -15.21 20.76
CA ALA A 196 10.75 -15.36 20.91
C ALA A 196 10.03 -15.78 19.62
N VAL A 197 10.53 -15.37 18.45
CA VAL A 197 9.94 -15.77 17.15
C VAL A 197 10.31 -17.20 16.81
N ASP A 198 11.55 -17.60 17.10
CA ASP A 198 12.03 -18.96 16.88
C ASP A 198 11.29 -19.95 17.80
N ASP A 199 11.09 -19.57 19.07
CA ASP A 199 10.30 -20.32 20.04
C ASP A 199 8.83 -20.46 19.59
N LEU A 200 8.22 -19.37 19.11
CA LEU A 200 6.85 -19.41 18.57
C LEU A 200 6.74 -20.31 17.33
N ARG A 201 7.74 -20.29 16.45
CA ARG A 201 7.77 -21.16 15.26
C ARG A 201 7.88 -22.63 15.67
N ALA A 202 8.77 -22.94 16.62
CA ALA A 202 8.91 -24.30 17.15
C ALA A 202 7.63 -24.77 17.86
N ALA A 203 7.00 -23.90 18.65
CA ALA A 203 5.74 -24.19 19.32
C ALA A 203 4.60 -24.43 18.32
N ALA A 204 4.47 -23.60 17.28
CA ALA A 204 3.46 -23.79 16.24
C ALA A 204 3.60 -25.16 15.56
N THR A 205 4.82 -25.55 15.18
CA THR A 205 5.10 -26.87 14.60
C THR A 205 4.75 -27.99 15.58
N ALA A 206 5.20 -27.89 16.84
CA ALA A 206 4.94 -28.91 17.86
C ALA A 206 3.44 -29.10 18.15
N ILE A 207 2.66 -28.00 18.16
CA ILE A 207 1.21 -28.04 18.34
C ILE A 207 0.53 -28.63 17.09
N ALA A 208 1.00 -28.29 15.89
CA ALA A 208 0.41 -28.77 14.63
C ALA A 208 0.48 -30.29 14.53
N VAL A 209 1.60 -30.88 14.94
CA VAL A 209 1.81 -32.34 14.89
C VAL A 209 1.21 -33.12 16.07
N ALA A 210 0.68 -32.45 17.10
CA ALA A 210 0.10 -33.14 18.27
C ALA A 210 -1.24 -33.83 17.94
N GLU A 211 -1.56 -34.93 18.64
CA GLU A 211 -2.78 -35.72 18.39
C GLU A 211 -4.06 -35.09 18.96
N ASP A 212 -3.99 -34.37 20.08
CA ASP A 212 -5.17 -33.73 20.69
C ASP A 212 -5.59 -32.46 19.92
N ARG A 213 -6.53 -32.65 18.99
CA ARG A 213 -7.11 -31.60 18.15
C ARG A 213 -7.90 -30.55 18.93
N THR A 214 -8.45 -30.88 20.10
CA THR A 214 -9.43 -30.04 20.81
C THR A 214 -8.78 -28.88 21.55
N GLN A 215 -7.49 -28.98 21.90
CA GLN A 215 -6.77 -27.96 22.68
C GLN A 215 -5.72 -27.17 21.89
N LYS A 216 -5.54 -27.42 20.58
CA LYS A 216 -4.46 -26.80 19.78
C LYS A 216 -4.54 -25.27 19.77
N LEU A 217 -5.74 -24.74 19.54
CA LEU A 217 -5.97 -23.30 19.42
C LEU A 217 -5.70 -22.57 20.75
N GLU A 218 -6.15 -23.12 21.86
CA GLU A 218 -5.95 -22.51 23.18
C GLU A 218 -4.48 -22.57 23.62
N ARG A 219 -3.80 -23.70 23.34
CA ARG A 219 -2.35 -23.80 23.55
C ARG A 219 -1.59 -22.79 22.70
N TRP A 220 -1.96 -22.64 21.42
CA TRP A 220 -1.32 -21.68 20.54
C TRP A 220 -1.52 -20.24 21.01
N ARG A 221 -2.74 -19.88 21.41
CA ARG A 221 -3.06 -18.60 22.02
C ARG A 221 -2.22 -18.33 23.27
N SER A 222 -2.08 -19.34 24.13
CA SER A 222 -1.28 -19.24 25.35
C SER A 222 0.20 -18.95 25.07
N GLU A 223 0.79 -19.59 24.06
CA GLU A 223 2.18 -19.31 23.65
C GLU A 223 2.33 -17.89 23.07
N LEU A 224 1.38 -17.45 22.24
CA LEU A 224 1.37 -16.09 21.71
C LEU A 224 1.27 -15.03 22.82
N LEU A 225 0.38 -15.22 23.81
CA LEU A 225 0.21 -14.29 24.92
C LEU A 225 1.47 -14.15 25.79
N ARG A 226 2.32 -15.19 25.84
CA ARG A 226 3.59 -15.14 26.58
C ARG A 226 4.70 -14.44 25.80
N ALA A 227 4.76 -14.65 24.49
CA ALA A 227 5.87 -14.22 23.66
C ALA A 227 5.67 -12.84 23.00
N VAL A 228 4.42 -12.43 22.75
CA VAL A 228 4.10 -11.18 22.03
C VAL A 228 4.10 -9.99 22.98
N GLY A 229 4.77 -8.90 22.61
CA GLY A 229 4.82 -7.68 23.40
C GLY A 229 5.60 -6.56 22.72
N TRP A 230 5.44 -5.32 23.22
CA TRP A 230 5.99 -4.11 22.60
C TRP A 230 7.14 -3.47 23.41
N SER A 231 7.43 -3.98 24.60
CA SER A 231 8.38 -3.36 25.54
C SER A 231 9.83 -3.66 25.22
N ASP A 232 10.15 -4.92 24.92
CA ASP A 232 11.51 -5.37 24.64
C ASP A 232 11.51 -6.20 23.35
N PRO A 233 11.83 -5.60 22.19
CA PRO A 233 11.76 -6.29 20.92
C PRO A 233 12.86 -7.38 20.77
N ASP A 234 13.90 -7.41 21.61
CA ASP A 234 14.91 -8.49 21.60
C ASP A 234 14.36 -9.77 22.27
N ARG A 235 13.42 -9.62 23.20
CA ARG A 235 12.82 -10.75 23.96
C ARG A 235 11.38 -11.04 23.61
N GLN A 236 10.72 -10.16 22.88
CA GLN A 236 9.30 -10.27 22.55
C GLN A 236 9.08 -10.18 21.04
N ALA A 237 8.09 -10.92 20.57
CA ALA A 237 7.63 -10.83 19.19
C ALA A 237 6.72 -9.60 19.04
N LEU A 238 7.05 -8.71 18.10
CA LEU A 238 6.19 -7.58 17.75
C LEU A 238 5.08 -8.07 16.83
N ALA A 239 3.81 -7.91 17.24
CA ALA A 239 2.66 -8.16 16.37
C ALA A 239 2.49 -7.00 15.37
N ILE A 240 3.15 -7.10 14.23
CA ILE A 240 3.21 -6.02 13.24
C ILE A 240 2.99 -6.54 11.81
N GLY A 241 2.34 -5.73 10.99
CA GLY A 241 2.05 -6.04 9.60
C GLY A 241 3.18 -5.68 8.64
N GLN A 242 3.05 -6.11 7.38
CA GLN A 242 3.94 -5.71 6.29
C GLN A 242 3.87 -4.19 6.03
N ASP A 243 2.70 -3.61 6.28
CA ASP A 243 2.37 -2.19 6.13
C ASP A 243 3.08 -1.25 7.11
N ALA A 244 3.78 -1.79 8.11
CA ALA A 244 4.73 -1.03 8.92
C ALA A 244 5.83 -0.35 8.10
N VAL A 245 6.12 -0.86 6.89
CA VAL A 245 7.02 -0.23 5.91
C VAL A 245 6.63 1.23 5.60
N PHE A 246 5.35 1.60 5.74
CA PHE A 246 4.87 2.96 5.51
C PHE A 246 5.21 3.92 6.65
N ALA A 247 5.46 3.40 7.85
CA ALA A 247 5.52 4.21 9.07
C ALA A 247 6.63 5.26 9.03
N ALA A 248 7.81 4.92 8.50
CA ALA A 248 8.95 5.84 8.45
C ALA A 248 8.63 7.06 7.59
N HIS A 249 8.19 6.81 6.35
CA HIS A 249 7.87 7.86 5.38
C HIS A 249 6.70 8.73 5.84
N LEU A 250 5.64 8.13 6.39
CA LEU A 250 4.49 8.85 6.90
C LEU A 250 4.88 9.72 8.10
N ALA A 251 5.65 9.20 9.04
CA ALA A 251 6.12 9.96 10.20
C ALA A 251 7.10 11.08 9.81
N ASP A 252 8.03 10.84 8.88
CA ASP A 252 9.00 11.86 8.44
C ASP A 252 8.32 13.03 7.73
N ARG A 253 7.25 12.76 6.97
CA ARG A 253 6.52 13.80 6.22
C ARG A 253 5.44 14.51 7.03
N PHE A 254 4.68 13.76 7.82
CA PHE A 254 3.46 14.28 8.46
C PHE A 254 3.59 14.40 9.97
N VAL A 255 4.63 13.82 10.57
CA VAL A 255 5.09 13.96 11.96
C VAL A 255 4.13 13.40 13.02
N THR A 256 2.85 13.73 12.93
CA THR A 256 1.83 13.44 13.94
C THR A 256 0.81 12.45 13.40
N VAL A 257 0.12 11.74 14.29
CA VAL A 257 -1.03 10.88 13.92
C VAL A 257 -2.07 11.67 13.11
N GLY A 258 -2.43 12.87 13.57
CA GLY A 258 -3.40 13.72 12.88
C GLY A 258 -2.95 14.15 11.48
N GLY A 259 -1.66 14.44 11.31
CA GLY A 259 -1.08 14.75 10.00
C GLY A 259 -1.14 13.56 9.04
N VAL A 260 -0.83 12.35 9.53
CA VAL A 260 -0.91 11.12 8.73
C VAL A 260 -2.36 10.83 8.32
N VAL A 261 -3.30 10.89 9.26
CA VAL A 261 -4.74 10.66 8.98
C VAL A 261 -5.26 11.67 7.95
N GLY A 262 -4.96 12.96 8.13
CA GLY A 262 -5.38 14.00 7.18
C GLY A 262 -4.78 13.79 5.78
N ALA A 263 -3.52 13.36 5.69
CA ALA A 263 -2.88 13.06 4.42
C ALA A 263 -3.48 11.83 3.72
N ILE A 264 -3.80 10.77 4.45
CA ILE A 264 -4.45 9.58 3.92
C ILE A 264 -5.85 9.91 3.42
N GLN A 265 -6.62 10.70 4.17
CA GLN A 265 -7.96 11.14 3.77
C GLN A 265 -7.92 11.98 2.48
N ALA A 266 -7.03 12.98 2.42
CA ALA A 266 -6.86 13.80 1.23
C ALA A 266 -6.39 12.97 0.03
N GLY A 267 -5.37 12.12 0.21
CA GLY A 267 -4.84 11.25 -0.83
C GLY A 267 -5.87 10.27 -1.39
N ALA A 268 -6.74 9.71 -0.53
CA ALA A 268 -7.81 8.84 -0.98
C ALA A 268 -8.78 9.54 -1.96
N ILE A 269 -9.13 10.80 -1.67
CA ILE A 269 -10.05 11.59 -2.51
C ILE A 269 -9.33 12.07 -3.79
N ASP A 270 -8.13 12.62 -3.65
CA ASP A 270 -7.40 13.23 -4.77
C ASP A 270 -6.99 12.21 -5.82
N HIS A 271 -6.57 11.02 -5.42
CA HIS A 271 -6.19 9.97 -6.37
C HIS A 271 -7.40 9.38 -7.10
N VAL A 272 -8.56 9.23 -6.43
CA VAL A 272 -9.79 8.81 -7.10
C VAL A 272 -10.26 9.88 -8.09
N ARG A 273 -10.19 11.17 -7.71
CA ARG A 273 -10.47 12.28 -8.63
C ARG A 273 -9.55 12.26 -9.84
N ALA A 274 -8.25 12.05 -9.63
CA ALA A 274 -7.29 11.92 -10.72
C ALA A 274 -7.59 10.69 -11.59
N ALA A 275 -7.96 9.55 -11.00
CA ALA A 275 -8.34 8.35 -11.75
C ALA A 275 -9.62 8.55 -12.59
N GLN A 276 -10.61 9.29 -12.07
CA GLN A 276 -11.81 9.67 -12.84
C GLN A 276 -11.45 10.52 -14.07
N LEU A 277 -10.51 11.45 -13.92
CA LEU A 277 -10.06 12.33 -15.01
C LEU A 277 -9.20 11.60 -16.05
N GLU A 278 -8.20 10.85 -15.61
CA GLU A 278 -7.21 10.21 -16.48
C GLU A 278 -7.69 8.88 -17.07
N SER A 279 -8.61 8.17 -16.38
CA SER A 279 -9.19 6.89 -16.80
C SER A 279 -8.14 5.91 -17.38
N PRO A 280 -7.10 5.53 -16.63
CA PRO A 280 -5.88 4.97 -17.22
C PRO A 280 -6.02 3.57 -17.83
N LEU A 281 -7.12 2.88 -17.57
CA LEU A 281 -7.36 1.51 -18.03
C LEU A 281 -8.33 1.41 -19.21
N VAL A 282 -8.73 2.54 -19.82
CA VAL A 282 -9.66 2.56 -20.96
C VAL A 282 -8.96 2.27 -22.30
N GLU A 283 -9.77 1.99 -23.32
CA GLU A 283 -9.33 1.91 -24.71
C GLU A 283 -8.66 3.22 -25.17
N GLY A 284 -7.51 3.11 -25.86
CA GLY A 284 -6.75 4.27 -26.31
C GLY A 284 -5.95 4.97 -25.22
N SER A 285 -5.85 4.40 -24.02
CA SER A 285 -4.89 4.83 -22.98
C SER A 285 -3.44 4.78 -23.47
N SER A 286 -2.57 5.54 -22.80
CA SER A 286 -1.15 5.67 -23.18
C SER A 286 -0.42 4.33 -23.30
N LEU A 287 -0.71 3.36 -22.44
CA LEU A 287 -0.13 2.03 -22.52
C LEU A 287 -0.68 1.24 -23.70
N SER A 288 -2.00 1.25 -23.95
CA SER A 288 -2.61 0.54 -25.08
C SER A 288 -2.07 1.02 -26.43
N ILE A 289 -1.88 2.35 -26.59
CA ILE A 289 -1.23 2.94 -27.76
C ILE A 289 0.20 2.43 -27.90
N SER A 290 0.96 2.42 -26.81
CA SER A 290 2.35 1.94 -26.84
C SER A 290 2.46 0.43 -27.10
N HIS A 291 1.44 -0.35 -26.75
CA HIS A 291 1.38 -1.79 -27.03
C HIS A 291 0.88 -2.10 -28.43
N GLY A 292 0.17 -1.18 -29.08
CA GLY A 292 -0.56 -1.46 -30.31
C GLY A 292 -1.80 -2.34 -30.05
N THR A 293 -2.36 -2.29 -28.85
CA THR A 293 -3.55 -3.05 -28.45
C THR A 293 -4.76 -2.15 -28.25
N ARG A 294 -5.95 -2.74 -28.14
CA ARG A 294 -7.17 -1.99 -27.82
C ARG A 294 -7.15 -1.55 -26.35
N TYR A 295 -6.85 -2.48 -25.45
CA TYR A 295 -6.89 -2.26 -24.01
C TYR A 295 -5.49 -2.34 -23.40
N PRO A 296 -5.21 -1.61 -22.30
CA PRO A 296 -3.97 -1.71 -21.52
C PRO A 296 -3.98 -2.95 -20.61
N ILE A 297 -4.40 -4.08 -21.17
CA ILE A 297 -4.55 -5.37 -20.50
C ILE A 297 -3.54 -6.34 -21.09
N VAL A 298 -2.83 -7.02 -20.21
CA VAL A 298 -1.86 -8.06 -20.56
C VAL A 298 -2.36 -9.41 -20.03
N GLN A 299 -2.36 -10.43 -20.87
CA GLN A 299 -2.43 -11.81 -20.41
C GLN A 299 -1.02 -12.25 -20.03
N GLY A 300 -0.77 -12.43 -18.73
CA GLY A 300 0.56 -12.78 -18.22
C GLY A 300 0.95 -14.23 -18.54
N PRO A 301 2.23 -14.54 -18.78
CA PRO A 301 2.66 -15.87 -19.19
C PRO A 301 2.35 -16.92 -18.11
N MET A 302 1.55 -17.93 -18.45
CA MET A 302 1.12 -19.00 -17.56
C MET A 302 1.61 -20.35 -18.09
N THR A 303 2.60 -20.93 -17.41
CA THR A 303 3.17 -22.24 -17.78
C THR A 303 2.09 -23.30 -17.95
N ARG A 304 2.11 -24.03 -19.06
CA ARG A 304 1.08 -25.04 -19.44
C ARG A 304 -0.33 -24.50 -19.67
N VAL A 305 -0.52 -23.19 -19.73
CA VAL A 305 -1.78 -22.55 -20.12
C VAL A 305 -1.58 -21.72 -21.37
N SER A 306 -0.69 -20.72 -21.32
CA SER A 306 -0.33 -19.90 -22.47
C SER A 306 0.81 -20.49 -23.30
N ASP A 307 0.84 -21.82 -23.41
CA ASP A 307 1.69 -22.59 -24.32
C ASP A 307 0.95 -23.01 -25.60
N ARG A 308 -0.06 -22.21 -25.99
CA ARG A 308 -0.94 -22.44 -27.15
C ARG A 308 -1.06 -21.17 -27.99
N ALA A 309 -0.75 -21.27 -29.29
CA ALA A 309 -0.82 -20.14 -30.22
C ALA A 309 -2.27 -19.66 -30.42
N GLU A 310 -3.25 -20.57 -30.42
CA GLU A 310 -4.68 -20.25 -30.55
C GLU A 310 -5.20 -19.45 -29.35
N PHE A 311 -4.69 -19.73 -28.14
CA PHE A 311 -5.04 -18.97 -26.95
C PHE A 311 -4.51 -17.54 -27.05
N ALA A 312 -3.25 -17.37 -27.46
CA ALA A 312 -2.68 -16.05 -27.72
C ALA A 312 -3.46 -15.30 -28.80
N ALA A 313 -3.88 -15.98 -29.87
CA ALA A 313 -4.71 -15.41 -30.92
C ALA A 313 -6.08 -14.95 -30.41
N ALA A 314 -6.71 -15.72 -29.52
CA ALA A 314 -7.99 -15.35 -28.88
C ALA A 314 -7.85 -14.09 -28.02
N VAL A 315 -6.82 -14.02 -27.17
CA VAL A 315 -6.50 -12.84 -26.34
C VAL A 315 -6.28 -11.59 -27.21
N ALA A 316 -5.47 -11.72 -28.27
CA ALA A 316 -5.20 -10.62 -29.19
C ALA A 316 -6.47 -10.18 -29.95
N SER A 317 -7.31 -11.12 -30.39
CA SER A 317 -8.60 -10.82 -31.02
C SER A 317 -9.54 -10.06 -30.08
N ALA A 318 -9.50 -10.39 -28.79
CA ALA A 318 -10.24 -9.69 -27.73
C ALA A 318 -9.59 -8.35 -27.30
N GLY A 319 -8.49 -7.94 -27.93
CA GLY A 319 -7.91 -6.60 -27.81
C GLY A 319 -6.85 -6.40 -26.72
N ALA A 320 -6.42 -7.47 -26.04
CA ALA A 320 -5.36 -7.45 -25.03
C ALA A 320 -4.01 -7.95 -25.61
N LEU A 321 -2.91 -7.74 -24.88
CA LEU A 321 -1.57 -8.22 -25.26
C LEU A 321 -1.32 -9.64 -24.72
N PRO A 322 -1.21 -10.69 -25.56
CA PRO A 322 -0.89 -12.04 -25.10
C PRO A 322 0.60 -12.25 -24.83
N PHE A 323 0.92 -13.02 -23.78
CA PHE A 323 2.25 -13.57 -23.55
C PHE A 323 2.26 -15.09 -23.53
N LEU A 324 3.10 -15.67 -24.40
CA LEU A 324 3.38 -17.10 -24.41
C LEU A 324 4.27 -17.49 -23.24
N ALA A 325 4.05 -18.63 -22.62
CA ALA A 325 4.93 -19.14 -21.56
C ALA A 325 5.89 -20.20 -22.09
N LEU A 326 7.17 -19.84 -22.27
CA LEU A 326 8.18 -20.79 -22.73
C LEU A 326 8.58 -21.79 -21.64
N ALA A 327 8.56 -21.37 -20.37
CA ALA A 327 8.90 -22.20 -19.22
C ALA A 327 10.21 -22.99 -19.43
N LEU A 328 10.11 -24.33 -19.48
CA LEU A 328 11.23 -25.26 -19.67
C LEU A 328 11.30 -25.87 -21.08
N MET A 329 10.59 -25.30 -22.06
CA MET A 329 10.60 -25.77 -23.44
C MET A 329 11.99 -25.68 -24.07
N ARG A 330 12.34 -26.70 -24.86
CA ARG A 330 13.56 -26.73 -25.67
C ARG A 330 13.39 -25.96 -26.97
N ALA A 331 14.48 -25.63 -27.64
CA ALA A 331 14.49 -24.82 -28.86
C ALA A 331 13.51 -25.29 -29.95
N ASP A 332 13.32 -26.59 -30.15
CA ASP A 332 12.38 -27.16 -31.13
C ASP A 332 10.91 -26.93 -30.75
N GLU A 333 10.56 -27.09 -29.47
CA GLU A 333 9.22 -26.79 -28.93
C GLU A 333 8.93 -25.29 -29.00
N VAL A 334 9.93 -24.46 -28.69
CA VAL A 334 9.86 -23.00 -28.79
C VAL A 334 9.69 -22.55 -30.25
N GLU A 335 10.49 -23.09 -31.18
CA GLU A 335 10.39 -22.79 -32.62
C GLU A 335 8.97 -23.03 -33.13
N THR A 336 8.41 -24.19 -32.83
CA THR A 336 7.06 -24.59 -33.26
C THR A 336 6.02 -23.60 -32.73
N LEU A 337 6.07 -23.28 -31.44
CA LEU A 337 5.11 -22.38 -30.81
C LEU A 337 5.19 -20.96 -31.41
N LEU A 338 6.39 -20.44 -31.66
CA LEU A 338 6.56 -19.10 -32.20
C LEU A 338 6.21 -18.99 -33.66
N ASP A 339 6.50 -20.01 -34.48
CA ASP A 339 6.07 -20.05 -35.88
C ASP A 339 4.53 -20.03 -35.99
N GLU A 340 3.86 -20.91 -35.23
CA GLU A 340 2.41 -20.98 -35.19
C GLU A 340 1.79 -19.66 -34.72
N THR A 341 2.37 -19.06 -33.67
CA THR A 341 1.89 -17.78 -33.12
C THR A 341 2.08 -16.64 -34.12
N ALA A 342 3.28 -16.50 -34.71
CA ALA A 342 3.55 -15.46 -35.69
C ALA A 342 2.59 -15.54 -36.88
N ARG A 343 2.30 -16.76 -37.36
CA ARG A 343 1.32 -16.99 -38.43
C ARG A 343 -0.11 -16.62 -38.04
N LEU A 344 -0.57 -16.99 -36.84
CA LEU A 344 -1.95 -16.74 -36.40
C LEU A 344 -2.20 -15.27 -36.01
N LEU A 345 -1.21 -14.60 -35.44
CA LEU A 345 -1.36 -13.21 -35.00
C LEU A 345 -1.06 -12.21 -36.12
N ALA A 346 -0.30 -12.62 -37.15
CA ALA A 346 0.14 -11.75 -38.24
C ALA A 346 0.79 -10.48 -37.68
N ASP A 347 0.23 -9.30 -37.99
CA ASP A 347 0.77 -8.00 -37.54
C ASP A 347 0.35 -7.61 -36.11
N ARG A 348 -0.47 -8.42 -35.44
CA ARG A 348 -0.93 -8.10 -34.07
C ARG A 348 0.20 -8.30 -33.05
N PRO A 349 0.33 -7.42 -32.05
CA PRO A 349 1.40 -7.50 -31.07
C PRO A 349 1.23 -8.71 -30.14
N TRP A 350 2.35 -9.29 -29.74
CA TRP A 350 2.43 -10.40 -28.79
C TRP A 350 3.78 -10.41 -28.08
N GLY A 351 3.89 -11.21 -27.02
CA GLY A 351 5.13 -11.35 -26.29
C GLY A 351 5.45 -12.77 -25.83
N VAL A 352 6.69 -12.93 -25.36
CA VAL A 352 7.21 -14.19 -24.80
C VAL A 352 7.59 -14.01 -23.34
N GLY A 353 7.18 -14.97 -22.51
CA GLY A 353 7.52 -15.10 -21.11
C GLY A 353 8.70 -16.05 -20.93
N VAL A 354 9.76 -15.56 -20.31
CA VAL A 354 11.00 -16.29 -20.03
C VAL A 354 11.26 -16.32 -18.53
N LEU A 355 11.77 -17.43 -18.03
CA LEU A 355 12.20 -17.56 -16.64
C LEU A 355 13.66 -17.10 -16.52
N GLY A 356 13.93 -16.08 -15.70
CA GLY A 356 15.27 -15.51 -15.52
C GLY A 356 16.27 -16.45 -14.85
N PHE A 357 15.77 -17.53 -14.23
CA PHE A 357 16.53 -18.49 -13.42
C PHE A 357 16.68 -19.88 -14.08
N VAL A 358 16.26 -20.07 -15.34
CA VAL A 358 16.53 -21.33 -16.04
C VAL A 358 18.03 -21.54 -16.31
N PRO A 359 18.49 -22.80 -16.47
CA PRO A 359 19.88 -23.09 -16.79
C PRO A 359 20.38 -22.27 -17.99
N ALA A 360 21.62 -21.79 -17.92
CA ALA A 360 22.16 -20.86 -18.91
C ALA A 360 22.13 -21.39 -20.35
N ALA A 361 22.35 -22.70 -20.53
CA ALA A 361 22.28 -23.36 -21.84
C ALA A 361 20.85 -23.36 -22.41
N LEU A 362 19.84 -23.66 -21.58
CA LEU A 362 18.43 -23.63 -21.98
C LEU A 362 17.99 -22.21 -22.34
N ARG A 363 18.39 -21.22 -21.54
CA ARG A 363 18.11 -19.82 -21.84
C ARG A 363 18.77 -19.38 -23.16
N ALA A 364 20.00 -19.81 -23.43
CA ALA A 364 20.72 -19.44 -24.64
C ALA A 364 19.99 -19.93 -25.90
N GLU A 365 19.57 -21.20 -25.91
CA GLU A 365 18.83 -21.75 -27.06
C GLU A 365 17.43 -21.12 -27.22
N GLN A 366 16.72 -20.81 -26.12
CA GLN A 366 15.44 -20.10 -26.18
C GLN A 366 15.63 -18.69 -26.77
N LEU A 367 16.66 -17.96 -26.33
CA LEU A 367 16.96 -16.62 -26.84
C LEU A 367 17.37 -16.61 -28.31
N GLU A 368 18.04 -17.67 -28.78
CA GLU A 368 18.35 -17.82 -30.20
C GLU A 368 17.08 -17.89 -31.06
N VAL A 369 16.09 -18.69 -30.64
CA VAL A 369 14.78 -18.76 -31.30
C VAL A 369 14.05 -17.42 -31.21
N ILE A 370 13.97 -16.82 -30.03
CA ILE A 370 13.30 -15.52 -29.82
C ILE A 370 13.85 -14.45 -30.76
N ARG A 371 15.18 -14.38 -30.95
CA ARG A 371 15.82 -13.41 -31.85
C ARG A 371 15.55 -13.64 -33.33
N ARG A 372 15.20 -14.87 -33.73
CA ARG A 372 14.79 -15.18 -35.11
C ARG A 372 13.39 -14.67 -35.40
N TYR A 373 12.43 -14.89 -34.49
CA TYR A 373 11.04 -14.46 -34.68
C TYR A 373 10.79 -12.99 -34.30
N ARG A 374 11.61 -12.43 -33.39
CA ARG A 374 11.52 -11.04 -32.90
C ARG A 374 10.11 -10.62 -32.47
N PRO A 375 9.50 -11.30 -31.47
CA PRO A 375 8.26 -10.80 -30.87
C PRO A 375 8.45 -9.36 -30.40
N PRO A 376 7.43 -8.47 -30.56
CA PRO A 376 7.55 -7.09 -30.11
C PRO A 376 7.82 -6.94 -28.61
N PHE A 377 7.39 -7.92 -27.81
CA PHE A 377 7.53 -7.88 -26.35
C PHE A 377 8.16 -9.14 -25.76
N ALA A 378 8.83 -8.96 -24.62
CA ALA A 378 9.24 -10.05 -23.74
C ALA A 378 8.93 -9.70 -22.28
N LEU A 379 8.78 -10.73 -21.44
CA LEU A 379 8.62 -10.59 -20.00
C LEU A 379 9.52 -11.62 -19.32
N ILE A 380 10.39 -11.15 -18.42
CA ILE A 380 11.32 -12.01 -17.70
C ILE A 380 10.90 -12.11 -16.23
N ALA A 381 10.41 -13.28 -15.83
CA ALA A 381 10.09 -13.58 -14.43
C ALA A 381 11.38 -13.87 -13.65
N GLY A 382 11.64 -13.12 -12.58
CA GLY A 382 12.93 -13.20 -11.85
C GLY A 382 14.12 -12.74 -12.69
N GLY A 383 13.90 -11.86 -13.67
CA GLY A 383 14.92 -11.35 -14.57
C GLY A 383 15.78 -10.23 -13.98
N ARG A 384 16.90 -9.94 -14.65
CA ARG A 384 17.83 -8.85 -14.30
C ARG A 384 17.90 -7.79 -15.42
N PRO A 385 18.29 -6.54 -15.13
CA PRO A 385 18.39 -5.48 -16.12
C PRO A 385 19.30 -5.81 -17.31
N ASP A 386 20.41 -6.54 -17.10
CA ASP A 386 21.29 -6.97 -18.20
C ASP A 386 20.59 -7.88 -19.21
N GLN A 387 19.70 -8.75 -18.74
CA GLN A 387 18.93 -9.66 -19.58
C GLN A 387 17.90 -8.88 -20.40
N ALA A 388 17.19 -7.94 -19.77
CA ALA A 388 16.24 -7.07 -20.46
C ALA A 388 16.93 -6.20 -21.51
N ARG A 389 18.04 -5.53 -21.16
CA ARG A 389 18.82 -4.70 -22.08
C ARG A 389 19.28 -5.47 -23.32
N SER A 390 19.65 -6.75 -23.17
CA SER A 390 20.02 -7.58 -24.31
C SER A 390 18.88 -7.76 -25.31
N LEU A 391 17.65 -7.96 -24.84
CA LEU A 391 16.48 -8.11 -25.71
C LEU A 391 16.01 -6.76 -26.26
N GLU A 392 16.10 -5.70 -25.47
CA GLU A 392 15.77 -4.35 -25.92
C GLU A 392 16.72 -3.87 -27.02
N ALA A 393 18.00 -4.24 -26.98
CA ALA A 393 18.95 -3.98 -28.06
C ALA A 393 18.58 -4.69 -29.38
N ASP A 394 17.84 -5.79 -29.30
CA ASP A 394 17.28 -6.52 -30.44
C ASP A 394 15.92 -5.98 -30.90
N GLY A 395 15.44 -4.88 -30.29
CA GLY A 395 14.14 -4.26 -30.60
C GLY A 395 12.95 -4.88 -29.88
N ILE A 396 13.19 -5.73 -28.87
CA ILE A 396 12.15 -6.45 -28.12
C ILE A 396 11.91 -5.74 -26.78
N ALA A 397 10.77 -5.06 -26.66
CA ALA A 397 10.43 -4.31 -25.44
C ALA A 397 10.22 -5.27 -24.26
N THR A 398 11.04 -5.17 -23.21
CA THR A 398 11.14 -6.23 -22.20
C THR A 398 10.68 -5.79 -20.82
N TYR A 399 9.63 -6.44 -20.29
CA TYR A 399 9.15 -6.30 -18.93
C TYR A 399 9.95 -7.13 -17.92
N LEU A 400 10.21 -6.57 -16.74
CA LEU A 400 10.81 -7.27 -15.61
C LEU A 400 9.81 -7.38 -14.45
N HIS A 401 9.66 -8.59 -13.89
CA HIS A 401 9.01 -8.75 -12.58
C HIS A 401 9.92 -8.14 -11.50
N VAL A 402 9.39 -7.20 -10.73
CA VAL A 402 10.14 -6.54 -9.65
C VAL A 402 9.42 -6.75 -8.32
N PRO A 403 9.96 -7.58 -7.41
CA PRO A 403 9.26 -7.98 -6.18
C PRO A 403 9.56 -7.08 -4.96
N SER A 404 10.42 -6.06 -5.09
CA SER A 404 10.78 -5.17 -3.98
C SER A 404 11.14 -3.74 -4.44
N PRO A 405 10.87 -2.73 -3.61
CA PRO A 405 11.23 -1.34 -3.92
C PRO A 405 12.73 -1.14 -4.08
N GLY A 406 13.56 -1.86 -3.31
CA GLY A 406 15.02 -1.78 -3.45
C GLY A 406 15.51 -2.27 -4.82
N LEU A 407 14.92 -3.34 -5.37
CA LEU A 407 15.23 -3.79 -6.73
C LEU A 407 14.72 -2.81 -7.78
N LEU A 408 13.56 -2.19 -7.58
CA LEU A 408 13.04 -1.16 -8.49
C LEU A 408 14.03 0.00 -8.62
N THR A 409 14.54 0.54 -7.51
CA THR A 409 15.55 1.62 -7.53
C THR A 409 16.79 1.20 -8.32
N LEU A 410 17.30 -0.02 -8.07
CA LEU A 410 18.46 -0.54 -8.78
C LEU A 410 18.19 -0.70 -10.27
N TYR A 411 17.01 -1.23 -10.64
CA TYR A 411 16.66 -1.50 -12.03
C TYR A 411 16.45 -0.20 -12.82
N LEU A 412 15.85 0.82 -12.21
CA LEU A 412 15.71 2.16 -12.79
C LEU A 412 17.06 2.81 -13.06
N ALA A 413 17.98 2.75 -12.09
CA ALA A 413 19.35 3.26 -12.23
C ALA A 413 20.10 2.55 -13.35
N ASP A 414 19.85 1.26 -13.53
CA ASP A 414 20.40 0.41 -14.59
C ASP A 414 19.73 0.60 -15.97
N GLY A 415 18.77 1.51 -16.09
CA GLY A 415 18.13 1.87 -17.36
C GLY A 415 16.88 1.06 -17.70
N ALA A 416 16.43 0.12 -16.87
CA ALA A 416 15.17 -0.57 -17.11
C ALA A 416 13.98 0.41 -16.99
N ARG A 417 12.95 0.22 -17.83
CA ARG A 417 11.77 1.11 -17.87
C ARG A 417 10.43 0.38 -17.83
N ARG A 418 10.40 -0.95 -17.93
CA ARG A 418 9.16 -1.72 -18.05
C ARG A 418 9.07 -2.73 -16.92
N PHE A 419 8.06 -2.59 -16.07
CA PHE A 419 7.96 -3.31 -14.81
C PHE A 419 6.62 -4.00 -14.62
N VAL A 420 6.65 -5.15 -13.96
CA VAL A 420 5.47 -5.83 -13.42
C VAL A 420 5.57 -5.85 -11.90
N PHE A 421 4.54 -5.36 -11.24
CA PHE A 421 4.39 -5.39 -9.78
C PHE A 421 3.34 -6.44 -9.42
N GLU A 422 3.81 -7.65 -9.11
CA GLU A 422 2.97 -8.82 -8.86
C GLU A 422 2.85 -9.14 -7.35
N GLY A 423 1.63 -9.01 -6.81
CA GLY A 423 1.34 -9.29 -5.40
C GLY A 423 1.14 -10.79 -5.09
N ARG A 424 1.36 -11.15 -3.83
CA ARG A 424 1.35 -12.53 -3.28
C ARG A 424 0.04 -13.32 -3.47
N GLU A 425 -1.07 -12.65 -3.71
CA GLU A 425 -2.37 -13.26 -4.01
C GLU A 425 -2.48 -13.81 -5.45
N CYS A 426 -1.46 -13.61 -6.29
CA CYS A 426 -1.36 -14.21 -7.61
C CYS A 426 -1.37 -15.76 -7.56
N GLY A 427 -1.69 -16.38 -8.70
CA GLY A 427 -1.63 -17.83 -8.86
C GLY A 427 -0.26 -18.32 -9.28
N GLY A 428 0.12 -19.52 -8.87
CA GLY A 428 1.46 -20.05 -9.14
C GLY A 428 2.49 -19.55 -8.14
N HIS A 429 3.72 -19.31 -8.57
CA HIS A 429 4.79 -18.89 -7.66
C HIS A 429 4.52 -17.48 -7.12
N VAL A 430 4.63 -17.29 -5.81
CA VAL A 430 4.28 -16.01 -5.16
C VAL A 430 5.49 -15.34 -4.52
N GLY A 431 5.51 -14.01 -4.58
CA GLY A 431 6.44 -13.19 -3.80
C GLY A 431 6.03 -13.03 -2.33
N PRO A 432 6.88 -12.38 -1.50
CA PRO A 432 6.61 -12.25 -0.07
C PRO A 432 5.58 -11.16 0.29
N ARG A 433 5.29 -10.20 -0.61
CA ARG A 433 4.45 -9.01 -0.34
C ARG A 433 3.08 -9.11 -0.99
N THR A 434 2.02 -8.75 -0.27
CA THR A 434 0.68 -8.61 -0.87
C THR A 434 0.64 -7.41 -1.82
N SER A 435 -0.34 -7.38 -2.73
CA SER A 435 -0.45 -6.32 -3.73
C SER A 435 -0.46 -4.93 -3.13
N PHE A 436 -1.28 -4.67 -2.11
CA PHE A 436 -1.36 -3.34 -1.52
C PHE A 436 -0.01 -2.85 -0.97
N VAL A 437 0.71 -3.70 -0.25
CA VAL A 437 2.03 -3.35 0.28
C VAL A 437 3.04 -3.13 -0.85
N LEU A 438 3.07 -4.05 -1.81
CA LEU A 438 3.98 -3.98 -2.95
C LEU A 438 3.70 -2.73 -3.79
N TRP A 439 2.46 -2.55 -4.24
CA TRP A 439 2.06 -1.48 -5.13
C TRP A 439 2.24 -0.10 -4.51
N ASP A 440 1.87 0.11 -3.24
CA ASP A 440 2.07 1.40 -2.58
C ASP A 440 3.56 1.75 -2.49
N THR A 441 4.40 0.79 -2.08
CA THR A 441 5.86 1.02 -2.00
C THR A 441 6.50 1.25 -3.37
N MET A 442 6.03 0.58 -4.42
CA MET A 442 6.53 0.76 -5.79
C MET A 442 6.09 2.09 -6.39
N VAL A 443 4.81 2.47 -6.23
CA VAL A 443 4.30 3.79 -6.65
C VAL A 443 5.08 4.88 -5.95
N ARG A 444 5.30 4.77 -4.64
CA ARG A 444 6.14 5.70 -3.89
C ARG A 444 7.57 5.77 -4.44
N GLY A 445 8.20 4.62 -4.71
CA GLY A 445 9.55 4.57 -5.28
C GLY A 445 9.63 5.27 -6.64
N LEU A 446 8.68 5.02 -7.53
CA LEU A 446 8.57 5.72 -8.83
C LEU A 446 8.26 7.21 -8.69
N LEU A 447 7.64 7.65 -7.59
CA LEU A 447 7.34 9.06 -7.37
C LEU A 447 8.47 9.82 -6.67
N ALA A 448 9.22 9.17 -5.79
CA ALA A 448 10.27 9.80 -4.99
C ALA A 448 11.65 9.69 -5.65
N ASP A 449 11.96 8.53 -6.21
CA ASP A 449 13.32 8.15 -6.59
C ASP A 449 13.50 8.10 -8.13
N PHE A 450 12.57 8.71 -8.88
CA PHE A 450 12.67 8.74 -10.34
C PHE A 450 13.87 9.57 -10.80
N PRO A 451 14.73 9.06 -11.69
CA PRO A 451 15.89 9.81 -12.16
C PRO A 451 15.48 11.12 -12.82
N ALA A 452 15.97 12.26 -12.33
CA ALA A 452 15.56 13.60 -12.78
C ALA A 452 15.75 13.89 -14.28
N LYS A 453 16.60 13.11 -14.97
CA LYS A 453 16.86 13.23 -16.41
C LYS A 453 16.14 12.17 -17.26
N ALA A 454 15.49 11.19 -16.64
CA ALA A 454 14.74 10.17 -17.38
C ALA A 454 13.38 10.74 -17.80
N ASP A 455 12.87 10.30 -18.94
CA ASP A 455 11.52 10.63 -19.39
C ASP A 455 10.52 9.68 -18.72
N PRO A 456 9.58 10.18 -17.89
CA PRO A 456 8.54 9.34 -17.29
C PRO A 456 7.67 8.62 -18.34
N THR A 457 7.53 9.17 -19.55
CA THR A 457 6.69 8.57 -20.59
C THR A 457 7.26 7.27 -21.14
N GLU A 458 8.55 7.00 -20.94
CA GLU A 458 9.18 5.72 -21.28
C GLU A 458 8.84 4.60 -20.29
N VAL A 459 8.33 4.95 -19.11
CA VAL A 459 8.07 3.99 -18.03
C VAL A 459 6.74 3.28 -18.26
N HIS A 460 6.78 1.96 -18.29
CA HIS A 460 5.61 1.11 -18.33
C HIS A 460 5.46 0.35 -17.01
N VAL A 461 4.26 0.36 -16.44
CA VAL A 461 3.95 -0.37 -15.21
C VAL A 461 2.73 -1.25 -15.45
N LEU A 462 2.88 -2.53 -15.12
CA LEU A 462 1.78 -3.49 -15.07
C LEU A 462 1.55 -3.89 -13.61
N PHE A 463 0.35 -3.61 -13.10
CA PHE A 463 -0.08 -4.14 -11.81
C PHE A 463 -0.62 -5.56 -12.00
N ALA A 464 -0.20 -6.49 -11.15
CA ALA A 464 -0.52 -7.91 -11.27
C ALA A 464 -0.85 -8.53 -9.91
N GLY A 465 -1.71 -9.55 -9.93
CA GLY A 465 -2.21 -10.23 -8.72
C GLY A 465 -3.52 -9.63 -8.24
N GLY A 466 -4.54 -10.47 -8.05
CA GLY A 466 -5.82 -10.05 -7.47
C GLY A 466 -6.78 -9.25 -8.38
N ILE A 467 -6.45 -9.04 -9.66
CA ILE A 467 -7.27 -8.26 -10.60
C ILE A 467 -8.09 -9.20 -11.48
N HIS A 468 -9.41 -9.00 -11.55
CA HIS A 468 -10.29 -9.89 -12.32
C HIS A 468 -11.59 -9.28 -12.88
N ASP A 469 -11.91 -8.03 -12.54
CA ASP A 469 -13.18 -7.39 -12.87
C ASP A 469 -13.10 -5.85 -12.83
N ALA A 470 -14.26 -5.19 -12.91
CA ALA A 470 -14.37 -3.73 -12.85
C ALA A 470 -13.92 -3.14 -11.51
N GLN A 471 -14.29 -3.76 -10.38
CA GLN A 471 -13.99 -3.25 -9.05
C GLN A 471 -12.48 -3.30 -8.79
N SER A 472 -11.86 -4.47 -8.95
CA SER A 472 -10.42 -4.65 -8.77
C SER A 472 -9.59 -3.75 -9.70
N ALA A 473 -10.03 -3.54 -10.94
CA ALA A 473 -9.36 -2.65 -11.88
C ALA A 473 -9.55 -1.15 -11.52
N ALA A 474 -10.70 -0.75 -10.96
CA ALA A 474 -10.92 0.61 -10.46
C ALA A 474 -9.97 0.93 -9.29
N MET A 475 -9.74 -0.06 -8.42
CA MET A 475 -8.76 0.04 -7.33
C MET A 475 -7.34 0.25 -7.85
N VAL A 476 -6.95 -0.45 -8.93
CA VAL A 476 -5.66 -0.26 -9.62
C VAL A 476 -5.57 1.12 -10.28
N ALA A 477 -6.64 1.58 -10.94
CA ALA A 477 -6.66 2.90 -11.56
C ALA A 477 -6.46 4.02 -10.50
N ALA A 478 -7.07 3.88 -9.32
CA ALA A 478 -6.90 4.82 -8.21
C ALA A 478 -5.46 4.84 -7.65
N ILE A 479 -4.86 3.69 -7.37
CA ILE A 479 -3.47 3.64 -6.84
C ILE A 479 -2.45 4.14 -7.87
N ALA A 480 -2.72 3.94 -9.16
CA ALA A 480 -1.82 4.32 -10.25
C ALA A 480 -1.96 5.77 -10.72
N ALA A 481 -3.05 6.47 -10.37
CA ALA A 481 -3.34 7.81 -10.88
C ALA A 481 -2.17 8.80 -10.72
N PRO A 482 -1.42 8.82 -9.60
CA PRO A 482 -0.24 9.68 -9.47
C PRO A 482 0.89 9.38 -10.48
N LEU A 483 1.04 8.13 -10.93
CA LEU A 483 2.03 7.76 -11.95
C LEU A 483 1.60 8.26 -13.33
N VAL A 484 0.31 8.12 -13.63
CA VAL A 484 -0.28 8.57 -14.91
C VAL A 484 -0.26 10.08 -15.03
N ALA A 485 -0.54 10.80 -13.94
CA ALA A 485 -0.38 12.25 -13.87
C ALA A 485 1.06 12.73 -14.14
N ARG A 486 2.07 11.85 -13.99
CA ARG A 486 3.46 12.12 -14.38
C ARG A 486 3.82 11.68 -15.79
N GLY A 487 2.88 11.13 -16.55
CA GLY A 487 3.07 10.66 -17.92
C GLY A 487 3.47 9.19 -18.04
N MET A 488 3.60 8.44 -16.93
CA MET A 488 3.94 7.01 -17.00
C MET A 488 2.77 6.21 -17.60
N ARG A 489 3.10 5.14 -18.32
CA ARG A 489 2.12 4.27 -18.98
C ARG A 489 1.74 3.12 -18.05
N VAL A 490 0.47 3.01 -17.71
CA VAL A 490 -0.02 2.02 -16.74
C VAL A 490 -1.02 1.07 -17.37
N GLY A 491 -0.97 -0.19 -16.95
CA GLY A 491 -1.95 -1.21 -17.28
C GLY A 491 -2.03 -2.31 -16.23
N VAL A 492 -2.77 -3.36 -16.56
CA VAL A 492 -2.97 -4.52 -15.69
C VAL A 492 -2.53 -5.80 -16.37
N LEU A 493 -2.00 -6.72 -15.59
CA LEU A 493 -1.67 -8.08 -16.02
C LEU A 493 -2.57 -9.07 -15.29
N LEU A 494 -3.32 -9.85 -16.06
CA LEU A 494 -4.26 -10.84 -15.56
C LEU A 494 -3.74 -12.25 -15.87
N GLY A 495 -3.90 -13.16 -14.90
CA GLY A 495 -3.64 -14.59 -15.05
C GLY A 495 -4.91 -15.38 -14.80
N THR A 496 -5.26 -15.56 -13.52
CA THR A 496 -6.42 -16.34 -13.08
C THR A 496 -7.73 -15.98 -13.75
N ALA A 497 -8.00 -14.69 -14.02
CA ALA A 497 -9.24 -14.28 -14.66
C ALA A 497 -9.47 -14.93 -16.03
N TYR A 498 -8.40 -15.20 -16.80
CA TYR A 498 -8.51 -15.87 -18.09
C TYR A 498 -8.93 -17.34 -17.97
N LEU A 499 -8.73 -17.99 -16.82
CA LEU A 499 -9.12 -19.40 -16.61
C LEU A 499 -10.64 -19.56 -16.56
N PHE A 500 -11.38 -18.46 -16.36
CA PHE A 500 -12.83 -18.37 -16.39
C PHE A 500 -13.36 -17.94 -17.76
N THR A 501 -12.54 -18.01 -18.82
CA THR A 501 -12.96 -17.64 -20.17
C THR A 501 -13.37 -18.85 -21.00
N GLU A 502 -14.41 -18.70 -21.82
CA GLU A 502 -14.83 -19.73 -22.78
C GLU A 502 -13.67 -20.14 -23.69
N GLU A 503 -12.91 -19.14 -24.13
CA GLU A 503 -11.78 -19.29 -25.04
C GLU A 503 -10.62 -20.09 -24.44
N ALA A 504 -10.44 -20.08 -23.11
CA ALA A 504 -9.38 -20.86 -22.46
C ALA A 504 -9.57 -22.38 -22.65
N VAL A 505 -10.82 -22.85 -22.66
CA VAL A 505 -11.14 -24.25 -22.96
C VAL A 505 -11.18 -24.47 -24.48
N ALA A 506 -11.80 -23.57 -25.24
CA ALA A 506 -11.94 -23.70 -26.69
C ALA A 506 -10.58 -23.75 -27.42
N SER A 507 -9.57 -23.05 -26.92
CA SER A 507 -8.20 -23.06 -27.46
C SER A 507 -7.31 -24.15 -26.86
N THR A 508 -7.84 -25.04 -26.01
CA THR A 508 -7.08 -26.08 -25.28
C THR A 508 -5.95 -25.52 -24.40
N ALA A 509 -6.08 -24.28 -23.93
CA ALA A 509 -5.16 -23.70 -22.95
C ALA A 509 -5.29 -24.47 -21.63
N ILE A 510 -6.53 -24.78 -21.22
CA ILE A 510 -6.87 -25.65 -20.10
C ILE A 510 -7.92 -26.69 -20.51
N THR A 511 -8.06 -27.77 -19.72
CA THR A 511 -9.17 -28.72 -19.90
C THR A 511 -10.48 -28.19 -19.31
N PRO A 512 -11.64 -28.72 -19.74
CA PRO A 512 -12.93 -28.45 -19.09
C PRO A 512 -12.92 -28.79 -17.58
N GLY A 513 -12.19 -29.85 -17.19
CA GLY A 513 -12.01 -30.24 -15.79
C GLY A 513 -11.30 -29.18 -14.96
N PHE A 514 -10.27 -28.53 -15.51
CA PHE A 514 -9.60 -27.40 -14.85
C PHE A 514 -10.57 -26.23 -14.65
N GLN A 515 -11.31 -25.84 -15.70
CA GLN A 515 -12.25 -24.72 -15.59
C GLN A 515 -13.36 -25.01 -14.57
N SER A 516 -13.89 -26.23 -14.55
CA SER A 516 -14.87 -26.67 -13.55
C SER A 516 -14.32 -26.58 -12.12
N ALA A 517 -13.06 -27.01 -11.91
CA ALA A 517 -12.39 -26.88 -10.62
C ALA A 517 -12.17 -25.41 -10.22
N ALA A 518 -11.85 -24.53 -11.17
CA ALA A 518 -11.71 -23.09 -10.93
C ALA A 518 -13.05 -22.43 -10.56
N VAL A 519 -14.14 -22.76 -11.27
CA VAL A 519 -15.50 -22.24 -10.99
C VAL A 519 -16.03 -22.71 -9.63
N SER A 520 -15.65 -23.91 -9.20
CA SER A 520 -16.04 -24.47 -7.90
C SER A 520 -15.12 -24.03 -6.75
N CYS A 521 -14.13 -23.18 -7.03
CA CYS A 521 -13.17 -22.71 -6.05
C CYS A 521 -13.83 -21.83 -5.00
N VAL A 522 -13.67 -22.18 -3.73
CA VAL A 522 -14.08 -21.33 -2.60
C VAL A 522 -12.89 -20.67 -1.91
N ASP A 523 -11.70 -21.28 -1.99
CA ASP A 523 -10.45 -20.78 -1.40
C ASP A 523 -9.22 -21.34 -2.13
N THR A 524 -8.04 -20.82 -1.79
CA THR A 524 -6.73 -21.28 -2.29
C THR A 524 -5.80 -21.64 -1.15
N VAL A 525 -4.80 -22.46 -1.43
CA VAL A 525 -3.77 -22.86 -0.47
C VAL A 525 -2.38 -22.50 -1.00
N LEU A 526 -1.42 -22.33 -0.09
CA LEU A 526 -0.03 -22.07 -0.42
C LEU A 526 0.83 -23.30 -0.09
N LEU A 527 1.43 -23.89 -1.11
CA LEU A 527 2.37 -24.99 -0.98
C LEU A 527 3.78 -24.42 -0.82
N GLU A 528 4.28 -24.43 0.41
CA GLU A 528 5.63 -23.96 0.75
C GLU A 528 6.62 -25.13 0.77
N SER A 529 7.51 -25.15 -0.20
CA SER A 529 8.63 -26.11 -0.28
C SER A 529 9.85 -25.62 0.50
N GLY A 530 10.00 -24.32 0.70
CA GLY A 530 11.05 -23.75 1.53
C GLY A 530 10.95 -22.23 1.65
N PRO A 531 11.85 -21.58 2.41
CA PRO A 531 11.85 -20.13 2.56
C PRO A 531 11.89 -19.43 1.19
N GLY A 532 10.90 -18.58 0.92
CA GLY A 532 10.76 -17.86 -0.35
C GLY A 532 10.34 -18.72 -1.55
N HIS A 533 10.04 -20.01 -1.35
CA HIS A 533 9.59 -20.93 -2.39
C HIS A 533 8.17 -21.40 -2.07
N ALA A 534 7.20 -20.73 -2.66
CA ALA A 534 5.80 -20.94 -2.36
C ALA A 534 4.96 -20.85 -3.64
N THR A 535 4.05 -21.81 -3.80
CA THR A 535 3.16 -21.91 -4.96
C THR A 535 1.71 -21.90 -4.51
N ARG A 536 0.90 -20.98 -5.05
CA ARG A 536 -0.53 -20.90 -4.80
C ARG A 536 -1.33 -21.73 -5.79
N CYS A 537 -2.20 -22.59 -5.27
CA CYS A 537 -3.07 -23.45 -6.06
C CYS A 537 -4.42 -23.71 -5.37
N LEU A 538 -5.31 -24.44 -6.04
CA LEU A 538 -6.52 -24.98 -5.42
C LEU A 538 -6.19 -25.97 -4.29
N PRO A 539 -7.03 -26.04 -3.25
CA PRO A 539 -6.98 -27.09 -2.24
C PRO A 539 -7.52 -28.40 -2.84
N THR A 540 -6.62 -29.24 -3.35
CA THR A 540 -6.92 -30.57 -3.91
C THR A 540 -6.34 -31.67 -3.01
N PRO A 541 -6.71 -32.95 -3.21
CA PRO A 541 -6.07 -34.05 -2.47
C PRO A 541 -4.54 -34.05 -2.57
N PHE A 542 -3.97 -33.67 -3.72
CA PHE A 542 -2.52 -33.45 -3.85
C PHE A 542 -1.98 -32.36 -2.90
N ALA A 543 -2.72 -31.27 -2.69
CA ALA A 543 -2.31 -30.24 -1.74
C ALA A 543 -2.30 -30.77 -0.30
N ASP A 544 -3.31 -31.57 0.06
CA ASP A 544 -3.38 -32.24 1.37
C ASP A 544 -2.20 -33.21 1.55
N ASP A 545 -1.89 -34.02 0.53
CA ASP A 545 -0.75 -34.94 0.52
C ASP A 545 0.58 -34.18 0.67
N PHE A 546 0.75 -33.05 -0.03
CA PHE A 546 1.93 -32.20 0.06
C PHE A 546 2.12 -31.64 1.48
N ILE A 547 1.04 -31.14 2.08
CA ILE A 547 1.06 -30.60 3.45
C ILE A 547 1.36 -31.73 4.44
N GLY A 548 0.77 -32.90 4.26
CA GLY A 548 1.03 -34.09 5.06
C GLY A 548 2.50 -34.53 5.01
N GLU A 549 3.09 -34.63 3.82
CA GLU A 549 4.51 -34.96 3.64
C GLU A 549 5.40 -33.89 4.30
N ARG A 550 5.09 -32.60 4.14
CA ARG A 550 5.85 -31.52 4.77
C ARG A 550 5.84 -31.68 6.30
N LEU A 551 4.68 -31.92 6.89
CA LEU A 551 4.54 -32.11 8.34
C LEU A 551 5.30 -33.36 8.82
N ALA A 552 5.26 -34.45 8.06
CA ALA A 552 6.02 -35.66 8.36
C ALA A 552 7.54 -35.43 8.30
N LEU A 553 8.01 -34.73 7.26
CA LEU A 553 9.43 -34.38 7.10
C LEU A 553 9.94 -33.49 8.23
N LEU A 554 9.12 -32.56 8.73
CA LEU A 554 9.45 -31.70 9.88
C LEU A 554 9.64 -32.48 11.20
N GLN A 555 9.16 -33.72 11.29
CA GLN A 555 9.40 -34.61 12.44
C GLN A 555 10.69 -35.42 12.32
N THR A 556 11.39 -35.33 11.19
CA THR A 556 12.65 -36.04 10.94
C THR A 556 13.86 -35.17 11.28
N THR A 557 15.06 -35.76 11.23
CA THR A 557 16.33 -35.03 11.34
C THR A 557 16.81 -34.44 10.00
N ALA A 558 15.96 -34.41 8.96
CA ALA A 558 16.32 -33.90 7.65
C ALA A 558 16.61 -32.39 7.72
N SER A 559 17.61 -31.96 6.95
CA SER A 559 17.95 -30.56 6.78
C SER A 559 16.88 -29.83 5.97
N SER A 560 16.77 -28.50 6.12
CA SER A 560 15.82 -27.69 5.34
C SER A 560 16.01 -27.81 3.83
N GLU A 561 17.22 -28.09 3.36
CA GLU A 561 17.51 -28.31 1.94
C GLU A 561 16.99 -29.67 1.44
N GLU A 562 17.16 -30.73 2.23
CA GLU A 562 16.61 -32.07 1.92
C GLU A 562 15.07 -32.02 1.89
N ILE A 563 14.44 -31.36 2.87
CA ILE A 563 12.99 -31.16 2.90
C ILE A 563 12.54 -30.41 1.63
N ARG A 564 13.22 -29.31 1.28
CA ARG A 564 12.90 -28.53 0.08
C ARG A 564 12.99 -29.36 -1.19
N ASN A 565 14.09 -30.09 -1.37
CA ASN A 565 14.27 -30.93 -2.56
C ASN A 565 13.18 -32.00 -2.66
N ARG A 566 12.84 -32.66 -1.53
CA ARG A 566 11.79 -33.67 -1.49
C ARG A 566 10.41 -33.12 -1.85
N LEU A 567 10.07 -31.94 -1.34
CA LEU A 567 8.79 -31.29 -1.65
C LEU A 567 8.74 -30.81 -3.10
N GLU A 568 9.85 -30.32 -3.66
CA GLU A 568 9.91 -29.94 -5.08
C GLU A 568 9.76 -31.14 -6.02
N GLU A 569 10.28 -32.31 -5.65
CA GLU A 569 10.07 -33.55 -6.41
C GLU A 569 8.59 -33.91 -6.53
N LEU A 570 7.79 -33.65 -5.49
CA LEU A 570 6.34 -33.91 -5.52
C LEU A 570 5.60 -33.04 -6.54
N ASN A 571 6.08 -31.82 -6.79
CA ASN A 571 5.46 -30.84 -7.69
C ASN A 571 5.68 -31.17 -9.18
N ILE A 572 6.65 -32.03 -9.50
CA ILE A 572 7.03 -32.35 -10.88
C ILE A 572 5.84 -32.95 -11.64
N GLY A 573 5.49 -32.34 -12.79
CA GLY A 573 4.42 -32.82 -13.67
C GLY A 573 2.99 -32.52 -13.20
N ARG A 574 2.79 -32.09 -11.96
CA ARG A 574 1.46 -31.87 -11.35
C ARG A 574 0.64 -30.80 -12.06
N LEU A 575 1.30 -29.73 -12.53
CA LEU A 575 0.65 -28.70 -13.32
C LEU A 575 0.23 -29.20 -14.71
N ARG A 576 1.01 -30.11 -15.32
CA ARG A 576 0.65 -30.71 -16.63
C ARG A 576 -0.57 -31.61 -16.48
N ILE A 577 -0.64 -32.41 -15.41
CA ILE A 577 -1.82 -33.20 -15.07
C ILE A 577 -3.02 -32.26 -14.95
N ALA A 578 -2.93 -31.23 -14.12
CA ALA A 578 -4.04 -30.28 -13.92
C ALA A 578 -4.48 -29.58 -15.22
N SER A 579 -3.56 -28.96 -15.96
CA SER A 579 -3.91 -28.10 -17.12
C SER A 579 -4.20 -28.86 -18.40
N LYS A 580 -3.58 -30.02 -18.63
CA LYS A 580 -3.64 -30.75 -19.90
C LYS A 580 -4.28 -32.13 -19.80
N GLY A 581 -4.55 -32.65 -18.60
CA GLY A 581 -5.14 -33.98 -18.42
C GLY A 581 -4.21 -35.12 -18.87
N VAL A 582 -2.89 -34.90 -18.83
CA VAL A 582 -1.89 -35.89 -19.26
C VAL A 582 -0.72 -35.98 -18.29
N ASP A 583 -0.15 -37.18 -18.18
CA ASP A 583 1.07 -37.44 -17.42
C ASP A 583 2.17 -38.10 -18.27
N ARG A 584 3.39 -38.16 -17.75
CA ARG A 584 4.51 -38.84 -18.40
C ARG A 584 4.33 -40.35 -18.23
N HIS A 585 4.45 -41.10 -19.32
CA HIS A 585 4.38 -42.55 -19.24
C HIS A 585 5.52 -43.08 -18.33
N PRO A 586 5.24 -43.96 -17.36
CA PRO A 586 6.24 -44.43 -16.40
C PRO A 586 7.43 -45.16 -17.07
N ASP A 587 7.17 -45.88 -18.15
CA ASP A 587 8.21 -46.58 -18.93
C ASP A 587 8.86 -45.74 -20.05
N TYR A 588 8.50 -44.45 -20.19
CA TYR A 588 9.10 -43.61 -21.23
C TYR A 588 10.61 -43.44 -21.02
N GLY A 589 11.38 -43.86 -22.03
CA GLY A 589 12.85 -43.90 -21.99
C GLY A 589 13.43 -45.23 -21.48
N ARG A 590 12.59 -46.15 -21.00
CA ARG A 590 12.96 -47.55 -20.67
C ARG A 590 12.46 -48.51 -21.75
N ASP A 591 11.24 -48.32 -22.23
CA ASP A 591 10.67 -49.01 -23.37
C ASP A 591 10.62 -48.09 -24.59
N PRO A 592 11.27 -48.43 -25.72
CA PRO A 592 11.19 -47.68 -26.96
C PRO A 592 9.78 -47.53 -27.55
N ALA A 593 8.85 -48.42 -27.18
CA ALA A 593 7.46 -48.40 -27.66
C ALA A 593 6.52 -47.56 -26.77
N ALA A 594 6.95 -47.18 -25.57
CA ALA A 594 6.12 -46.40 -24.65
C ALA A 594 5.96 -44.95 -25.13
N PRO A 595 4.72 -44.41 -25.23
CA PRO A 595 4.52 -43.02 -25.62
C PRO A 595 5.10 -42.05 -24.58
N LYS A 596 5.42 -40.82 -24.99
CA LYS A 596 5.95 -39.79 -24.07
C LYS A 596 4.94 -39.41 -22.98
N LEU A 597 3.67 -39.33 -23.34
CA LEU A 597 2.57 -38.90 -22.47
C LEU A 597 1.41 -39.90 -22.54
N ILE A 598 0.65 -40.00 -21.46
CA ILE A 598 -0.59 -40.76 -21.34
C ILE A 598 -1.71 -39.84 -20.85
N GLU A 599 -2.94 -40.09 -21.28
CA GLU A 599 -4.12 -39.42 -20.76
C GLU A 599 -4.40 -39.86 -19.32
N VAL A 600 -4.89 -38.93 -18.53
CA VAL A 600 -5.30 -39.12 -17.14
C VAL A 600 -6.81 -38.91 -17.10
N ASP A 601 -7.54 -39.82 -16.46
CA ASP A 601 -8.98 -39.65 -16.30
C ASP A 601 -9.33 -38.44 -15.41
N ALA A 602 -10.60 -38.01 -15.42
CA ALA A 602 -11.00 -36.78 -14.75
C ALA A 602 -10.84 -36.83 -13.22
N ASP A 603 -11.05 -37.99 -12.60
CA ASP A 603 -10.95 -38.15 -11.14
C ASP A 603 -9.49 -38.13 -10.72
N GLU A 604 -8.63 -38.83 -11.45
CA GLU A 604 -7.19 -38.83 -11.25
C GLU A 604 -6.59 -37.45 -11.54
N GLN A 605 -7.07 -36.75 -12.57
CA GLN A 605 -6.68 -35.38 -12.89
C GLN A 605 -6.96 -34.44 -11.71
N ARG A 606 -8.15 -34.57 -11.11
CA ARG A 606 -8.56 -33.78 -9.94
C ARG A 606 -7.74 -34.10 -8.70
N ALA A 607 -7.49 -35.38 -8.45
CA ALA A 607 -6.75 -35.83 -7.26
C ALA A 607 -5.26 -35.46 -7.32
N ARG A 608 -4.61 -35.70 -8.47
CA ARG A 608 -3.14 -35.58 -8.62
C ARG A 608 -2.68 -34.24 -9.18
N GLY A 609 -3.60 -33.42 -9.70
CA GLY A 609 -3.28 -32.15 -10.34
C GLY A 609 -2.99 -31.02 -9.35
N MET A 610 -2.00 -30.18 -9.69
CA MET A 610 -1.76 -28.90 -9.03
C MET A 610 -2.31 -27.76 -9.89
N TYR A 611 -3.48 -27.23 -9.49
CA TYR A 611 -4.20 -26.19 -10.22
C TYR A 611 -3.72 -24.81 -9.76
N MET A 612 -2.63 -24.31 -10.36
CA MET A 612 -2.08 -22.99 -10.03
C MET A 612 -3.11 -21.90 -10.32
N ILE A 613 -3.55 -21.19 -9.28
CA ILE A 613 -4.62 -20.20 -9.37
C ILE A 613 -4.53 -19.20 -8.20
N GLY A 614 -4.92 -17.94 -8.46
CA GLY A 614 -4.87 -16.85 -7.48
C GLY A 614 -6.10 -16.80 -6.58
N GLN A 615 -6.02 -16.03 -5.49
CA GLN A 615 -7.11 -15.94 -4.51
C GLN A 615 -8.44 -15.45 -5.10
N VAL A 616 -8.39 -14.65 -6.18
CA VAL A 616 -9.58 -14.16 -6.91
C VAL A 616 -10.41 -15.26 -7.56
N ALA A 617 -9.93 -16.50 -7.64
CA ALA A 617 -10.76 -17.62 -8.08
C ALA A 617 -12.03 -17.76 -7.24
N ALA A 618 -11.93 -17.53 -5.94
CA ALA A 618 -13.06 -17.59 -5.02
C ALA A 618 -14.09 -16.46 -5.19
N LEU A 619 -13.73 -15.40 -5.92
CA LEU A 619 -14.61 -14.29 -6.25
C LEU A 619 -15.36 -14.51 -7.56
N ARG A 620 -15.10 -15.61 -8.27
CA ARG A 620 -15.65 -15.89 -9.59
C ARG A 620 -16.37 -17.23 -9.59
N ASN A 621 -17.61 -17.23 -10.07
CA ASN A 621 -18.47 -18.41 -10.12
C ASN A 621 -19.09 -18.64 -11.50
N GLU A 622 -18.65 -17.88 -12.51
CA GLU A 622 -19.19 -17.94 -13.87
C GLU A 622 -18.09 -17.93 -14.92
N VAL A 623 -18.37 -18.64 -16.01
CA VAL A 623 -17.57 -18.59 -17.25
C VAL A 623 -18.11 -17.46 -18.12
N ILE A 624 -17.23 -16.61 -18.63
CA ILE A 624 -17.56 -15.47 -19.49
C ILE A 624 -16.68 -15.47 -20.73
N SER A 625 -16.99 -14.66 -21.75
CA SER A 625 -16.04 -14.47 -22.86
C SER A 625 -14.84 -13.59 -22.46
N MET A 626 -13.70 -13.73 -23.15
CA MET A 626 -12.57 -12.79 -23.01
C MET A 626 -12.98 -11.35 -23.33
N ALA A 627 -13.87 -11.15 -24.29
CA ALA A 627 -14.38 -9.82 -24.63
C ALA A 627 -15.12 -9.18 -23.43
N THR A 628 -15.97 -9.95 -22.74
CA THR A 628 -16.65 -9.50 -21.51
C THR A 628 -15.65 -9.22 -20.40
N LEU A 629 -14.65 -10.09 -20.21
CA LEU A 629 -13.59 -9.88 -19.20
C LEU A 629 -12.86 -8.56 -19.45
N HIS A 630 -12.43 -8.30 -20.68
CA HIS A 630 -11.69 -7.08 -21.03
C HIS A 630 -12.57 -5.83 -20.93
N ALA A 631 -13.84 -5.91 -21.35
CA ALA A 631 -14.79 -4.80 -21.19
C ALA A 631 -15.02 -4.45 -19.71
N ASN A 632 -15.16 -5.45 -18.84
CA ASN A 632 -15.33 -5.26 -17.40
C ASN A 632 -14.10 -4.59 -16.78
N VAL A 633 -12.90 -5.09 -17.06
CA VAL A 633 -11.65 -4.55 -16.52
C VAL A 633 -11.36 -3.15 -17.07
N SER A 634 -11.66 -2.89 -18.35
CA SER A 634 -11.41 -1.61 -19.00
C SER A 634 -12.55 -0.62 -18.77
N PHE A 635 -13.60 -0.65 -19.58
CA PHE A 635 -14.71 0.30 -19.48
C PHE A 635 -15.43 0.22 -18.12
N GLY A 636 -15.63 -0.98 -17.59
CA GLY A 636 -16.32 -1.19 -16.32
C GLY A 636 -15.62 -0.53 -15.14
N SER A 637 -14.28 -0.51 -15.11
CA SER A 637 -13.53 0.16 -14.04
C SER A 637 -13.66 1.68 -14.10
N ALA A 638 -13.62 2.26 -15.30
CA ALA A 638 -13.85 3.69 -15.47
C ALA A 638 -15.27 4.10 -15.09
N GLU A 639 -16.27 3.25 -15.38
CA GLU A 639 -17.65 3.48 -14.96
C GLU A 639 -17.82 3.35 -13.44
N ALA A 640 -17.23 2.34 -12.82
CA ALA A 640 -17.24 2.19 -11.36
C ALA A 640 -16.62 3.43 -10.68
N LEU A 641 -15.52 3.96 -11.21
CA LEU A 641 -14.92 5.19 -10.71
C LEU A 641 -15.84 6.40 -10.88
N ARG A 642 -16.49 6.57 -12.04
CA ARG A 642 -17.43 7.70 -12.28
C ARG A 642 -18.63 7.69 -11.34
N GLN A 643 -19.08 6.51 -10.92
CA GLN A 643 -20.21 6.35 -10.01
C GLN A 643 -19.87 6.64 -8.54
N LEU A 644 -18.58 6.68 -8.19
CA LEU A 644 -18.17 7.05 -6.84
C LEU A 644 -18.44 8.53 -6.57
N ALA A 645 -19.35 8.77 -5.64
CA ALA A 645 -19.55 10.10 -5.08
C ALA A 645 -18.31 10.48 -4.27
N LEU A 646 -17.50 11.38 -4.82
CA LEU A 646 -16.50 12.06 -4.03
C LEU A 646 -17.23 13.00 -3.07
N PRO A 647 -16.85 13.06 -1.79
CA PRO A 647 -17.32 14.12 -0.93
C PRO A 647 -16.97 15.43 -1.64
N ASP A 648 -17.96 16.32 -1.80
CA ASP A 648 -17.68 17.70 -2.15
C ASP A 648 -16.60 18.15 -1.18
N GLY A 649 -15.46 18.60 -1.74
CA GLY A 649 -14.34 19.11 -0.93
C GLY A 649 -14.92 20.03 0.13
N PRO A 650 -14.43 19.95 1.38
CA PRO A 650 -15.20 20.31 2.57
C PRO A 650 -16.09 21.51 2.31
N ALA A 651 -17.41 21.30 2.36
CA ALA A 651 -18.35 22.39 2.46
C ALA A 651 -17.77 23.41 3.44
N GLU A 652 -17.82 24.69 3.09
CA GLU A 652 -17.38 25.78 3.95
C GLU A 652 -18.26 25.84 5.20
N ALA A 653 -18.12 24.83 6.07
CA ALA A 653 -18.47 24.88 7.46
C ALA A 653 -17.71 26.09 7.98
N ALA A 654 -18.45 27.07 8.49
CA ALA A 654 -17.95 28.34 9.04
C ALA A 654 -16.50 28.18 9.49
N GLN A 655 -15.57 28.75 8.70
CA GLN A 655 -14.16 28.39 8.79
C GLN A 655 -13.75 28.39 10.27
N PRO A 656 -13.28 27.26 10.82
CA PRO A 656 -12.58 27.33 12.10
C PRO A 656 -11.47 28.37 11.92
N PRO A 657 -11.20 29.21 12.94
CA PRO A 657 -10.24 30.30 12.82
C PRO A 657 -8.97 29.76 12.16
N ALA A 658 -8.46 30.49 11.15
CA ALA A 658 -7.32 30.07 10.37
C ALA A 658 -6.25 29.47 11.30
N GLN A 659 -5.77 28.27 10.98
CA GLN A 659 -4.78 27.53 11.80
C GLN A 659 -3.40 28.19 11.69
N ILE A 660 -3.34 29.45 12.08
CA ILE A 660 -2.17 30.31 12.07
C ILE A 660 -1.64 30.34 13.50
N ALA A 661 -0.41 29.90 13.69
CA ALA A 661 0.32 30.11 14.92
C ALA A 661 1.23 31.32 14.73
N ILE A 662 1.04 32.36 15.54
CA ILE A 662 2.03 33.43 15.68
C ILE A 662 3.11 32.88 16.61
N VAL A 663 4.25 32.49 16.03
CA VAL A 663 5.34 31.81 16.76
C VAL A 663 6.50 32.74 17.12
N GLY A 664 6.49 33.98 16.63
CA GLY A 664 7.44 35.01 17.06
C GLY A 664 7.00 36.40 16.63
N MET A 665 7.47 37.42 17.34
CA MET A 665 7.09 38.82 17.14
C MET A 665 8.28 39.76 17.30
N GLY A 666 8.33 40.80 16.47
CA GLY A 666 9.25 41.93 16.63
C GLY A 666 8.49 43.24 16.49
N SER A 667 8.84 44.25 17.27
CA SER A 667 8.27 45.59 17.16
C SER A 667 9.26 46.67 17.61
N ILE A 668 9.12 47.86 17.05
CA ILE A 668 9.74 49.10 17.52
C ILE A 668 8.61 50.14 17.57
N LEU A 669 8.33 50.66 18.76
CA LEU A 669 7.18 51.53 19.04
C LEU A 669 7.61 52.68 19.96
N PRO A 670 6.83 53.78 20.04
CA PRO A 670 7.11 54.86 20.98
C PRO A 670 7.27 54.35 22.41
N GLY A 671 8.38 54.68 23.05
CA GLY A 671 8.72 54.21 24.40
C GLY A 671 9.05 52.71 24.52
N ALA A 672 9.18 51.98 23.41
CA ALA A 672 9.51 50.56 23.41
C ALA A 672 10.40 50.15 22.22
N SER A 673 11.64 49.77 22.52
CA SER A 673 12.61 49.28 21.51
C SER A 673 12.38 47.85 21.05
N ASP A 674 11.52 47.09 21.74
CA ASP A 674 11.25 45.69 21.48
C ASP A 674 9.85 45.26 21.99
N SER A 675 9.40 44.09 21.54
CA SER A 675 8.10 43.51 21.87
C SER A 675 7.91 43.30 23.39
N ALA A 676 8.98 42.98 24.13
CA ALA A 676 8.90 42.71 25.57
C ALA A 676 8.72 44.00 26.37
N THR A 677 9.44 45.06 26.01
CA THR A 677 9.28 46.39 26.57
C THR A 677 7.91 46.97 26.24
N PHE A 678 7.42 46.75 25.01
CA PHE A 678 6.06 47.14 24.65
C PHE A 678 5.00 46.43 25.50
N TRP A 679 5.17 45.13 25.73
CA TRP A 679 4.29 44.37 26.62
C TRP A 679 4.33 44.90 28.06
N ALA A 680 5.52 45.19 28.59
CA ALA A 680 5.66 45.80 29.91
C ALA A 680 4.92 47.15 29.99
N ASN A 681 5.10 48.01 28.98
CA ASN A 681 4.40 49.30 28.89
C ASN A 681 2.87 49.15 28.93
N ILE A 682 2.31 48.14 28.24
CA ILE A 682 0.87 47.87 28.28
C ILE A 682 0.43 47.47 29.69
N VAL A 683 1.16 46.54 30.32
CA VAL A 683 0.84 46.04 31.66
C VAL A 683 0.92 47.17 32.70
N ASP A 684 1.93 48.02 32.57
CA ASP A 684 2.18 49.16 33.46
C ASP A 684 1.37 50.42 33.09
N LYS A 685 0.55 50.36 32.03
CA LYS A 685 -0.29 51.45 31.53
C LYS A 685 0.50 52.72 31.21
N VAL A 686 1.68 52.56 30.64
CA VAL A 686 2.55 53.66 30.21
C VAL A 686 1.91 54.36 29.00
N ASP A 687 1.75 55.68 29.10
CA ASP A 687 1.37 56.53 27.96
C ASP A 687 2.63 57.04 27.26
N ALA A 688 2.85 56.57 26.03
CA ALA A 688 4.00 56.95 25.20
C ALA A 688 3.70 58.15 24.28
N VAL A 689 2.51 58.75 24.38
CA VAL A 689 2.15 59.96 23.64
C VAL A 689 2.79 61.17 24.33
N THR A 690 3.62 61.88 23.58
CA THR A 690 4.34 63.06 24.07
C THR A 690 4.10 64.25 23.16
N GLU A 691 4.45 65.45 23.62
CA GLU A 691 4.52 66.59 22.70
C GLU A 691 5.63 66.35 21.66
N ILE A 692 5.46 66.85 20.44
CA ILE A 692 6.48 66.76 19.38
C ILE A 692 7.85 67.21 19.95
N PRO A 693 8.86 66.33 19.99
CA PRO A 693 10.17 66.66 20.51
C PRO A 693 10.82 67.78 19.71
N ALA A 694 11.55 68.67 20.39
CA ALA A 694 12.27 69.76 19.73
C ALA A 694 13.35 69.25 18.75
N SER A 695 13.83 68.02 18.92
CA SER A 695 14.75 67.34 18.00
C SER A 695 14.11 66.95 16.66
N ARG A 696 12.77 66.92 16.56
CA ARG A 696 12.07 66.66 15.30
C ARG A 696 11.85 67.97 14.54
N TRP A 697 11.14 68.91 15.15
CA TRP A 697 10.95 70.28 14.66
C TRP A 697 10.24 71.15 15.72
N ASP A 698 10.35 72.47 15.59
CA ASP A 698 9.68 73.39 16.53
C ASP A 698 8.21 73.63 16.13
N TRP A 699 7.35 72.74 16.59
CA TRP A 699 5.91 72.76 16.32
C TRP A 699 5.22 74.05 16.78
N ARG A 700 5.80 74.80 17.74
CA ARG A 700 5.22 76.04 18.28
C ARG A 700 5.05 77.12 17.23
N GLN A 701 5.88 77.10 16.18
CA GLN A 701 5.77 78.05 15.07
C GLN A 701 4.55 77.77 14.18
N TYR A 702 4.01 76.55 14.24
CA TYR A 702 2.98 76.05 13.33
C TYR A 702 1.71 75.60 14.04
N TYR A 703 1.62 75.74 15.37
CA TYR A 703 0.46 75.29 16.13
C TYR A 703 -0.56 76.40 16.34
N ASP A 704 -1.83 76.05 16.18
CA ASP A 704 -2.97 76.85 16.60
C ASP A 704 -4.06 75.91 17.15
N PRO A 705 -4.65 76.19 18.33
CA PRO A 705 -5.76 75.39 18.85
C PRO A 705 -7.01 75.42 17.96
N ASP A 706 -7.16 76.43 17.09
CA ASP A 706 -8.21 76.49 16.07
C ASP A 706 -7.88 75.56 14.88
N ARG A 707 -8.69 74.51 14.72
CA ARG A 707 -8.57 73.54 13.62
C ARG A 707 -8.76 74.14 12.23
N SER A 708 -9.36 75.33 12.14
CA SER A 708 -9.62 76.04 10.90
C SER A 708 -8.55 77.08 10.55
N ALA A 709 -7.57 77.29 11.44
CA ALA A 709 -6.48 78.22 11.18
C ALA A 709 -5.66 77.77 9.95
N PRO A 710 -5.50 78.64 8.94
CA PRO A 710 -4.77 78.29 7.72
C PRO A 710 -3.29 78.04 8.04
N ASP A 711 -2.72 77.02 7.41
CA ASP A 711 -1.31 76.62 7.53
C ASP A 711 -0.85 76.30 8.97
N LYS A 712 -1.77 75.86 9.84
CA LYS A 712 -1.49 75.47 11.23
C LYS A 712 -1.88 74.03 11.52
N ILE A 713 -1.17 73.40 12.45
CA ILE A 713 -1.51 72.12 13.06
C ILE A 713 -2.29 72.36 14.35
N TYR A 714 -3.30 71.52 14.61
CA TYR A 714 -4.10 71.60 15.84
C TYR A 714 -3.72 70.56 16.90
N SER A 715 -2.79 69.64 16.57
CA SER A 715 -2.27 68.65 17.49
C SER A 715 -0.77 68.81 17.64
N LYS A 716 -0.32 68.95 18.89
CA LYS A 716 1.09 68.91 19.28
C LYS A 716 1.52 67.55 19.81
N TRP A 717 0.60 66.59 19.87
CA TRP A 717 0.80 65.28 20.48
C TRP A 717 1.07 64.21 19.43
N GLY A 718 2.01 63.32 19.71
CA GLY A 718 2.35 62.17 18.86
C GLY A 718 3.12 61.09 19.60
N GLY A 719 3.24 59.93 18.97
CA GLY A 719 4.14 58.87 19.41
C GLY A 719 5.43 58.92 18.60
N PHE A 720 6.57 59.04 19.27
CA PHE A 720 7.87 59.15 18.63
C PHE A 720 8.75 57.99 19.06
N ILE A 721 9.37 57.33 18.08
CA ILE A 721 10.43 56.35 18.36
C ILE A 721 11.73 57.09 18.67
N ASP A 722 12.54 56.50 19.55
CA ASP A 722 13.90 56.96 19.82
C ASP A 722 14.85 56.60 18.66
N ASP A 723 16.08 57.11 18.72
CA ASP A 723 17.11 56.76 17.75
C ASP A 723 17.44 55.26 17.83
N VAL A 724 17.30 54.57 16.70
CA VAL A 724 17.55 53.12 16.61
C VAL A 724 18.91 52.88 15.95
N PRO A 725 19.88 52.28 16.65
CA PRO A 725 21.17 51.96 16.05
C PRO A 725 21.00 50.85 15.00
N PHE A 726 21.68 51.01 13.86
CA PHE A 726 21.65 50.05 12.77
C PHE A 726 23.08 49.69 12.33
N ASP A 727 23.43 48.41 12.37
CA ASP A 727 24.71 47.90 11.86
C ASP A 727 24.54 47.36 10.43
N PRO A 728 25.03 48.07 9.40
CA PRO A 728 24.87 47.63 8.01
C PRO A 728 25.65 46.35 7.70
N VAL A 729 26.74 46.07 8.43
CA VAL A 729 27.61 44.92 8.16
C VAL A 729 26.87 43.62 8.48
N GLU A 730 26.03 43.62 9.52
CA GLU A 730 25.24 42.46 9.91
C GLU A 730 24.26 42.01 8.82
N PHE A 731 23.80 42.93 7.98
CA PHE A 731 22.87 42.66 6.88
C PHE A 731 23.58 42.56 5.52
N GLY A 732 24.91 42.48 5.50
CA GLY A 732 25.69 42.39 4.26
C GLY A 732 25.67 43.67 3.42
N MET A 733 25.39 44.82 4.04
CA MET A 733 25.33 46.12 3.36
C MET A 733 26.63 46.92 3.55
N PRO A 734 27.17 47.56 2.49
CA PRO A 734 28.29 48.49 2.63
C PRO A 734 27.87 49.74 3.43
N PRO A 735 28.68 50.26 4.37
CA PRO A 735 28.31 51.44 5.18
C PRO A 735 27.98 52.70 4.36
N ARG A 736 28.58 52.84 3.18
CA ARG A 736 28.33 53.98 2.28
C ARG A 736 26.91 54.00 1.69
N SER A 737 26.23 52.85 1.64
CA SER A 737 24.89 52.74 1.06
C SER A 737 23.80 53.22 2.02
N LEU A 738 24.09 53.34 3.33
CA LEU A 738 23.10 53.71 4.35
C LEU A 738 22.46 55.07 4.09
N GLN A 739 23.22 56.05 3.62
CA GLN A 739 22.73 57.42 3.39
C GLN A 739 21.67 57.50 2.29
N SER A 740 21.57 56.46 1.44
CA SER A 740 20.61 56.39 0.34
C SER A 740 19.45 55.43 0.59
N ILE A 741 19.40 54.76 1.74
CA ILE A 741 18.33 53.81 2.08
C ILE A 741 17.31 54.51 2.96
N GLU A 742 16.05 54.30 2.65
CA GLU A 742 14.96 54.88 3.42
C GLU A 742 14.93 54.24 4.84
N PRO A 743 14.79 55.04 5.93
CA PRO A 743 14.85 54.54 7.30
C PRO A 743 13.84 53.45 7.66
N PHE A 744 12.61 53.50 7.17
CA PHE A 744 11.58 52.48 7.39
C PHE A 744 12.00 51.11 6.82
N GLN A 745 12.72 51.05 5.70
CA GLN A 745 13.30 49.79 5.19
C GLN A 745 14.34 49.20 6.15
N LEU A 746 15.21 50.06 6.72
CA LEU A 746 16.22 49.64 7.70
C LEU A 746 15.56 49.13 8.99
N LEU A 747 14.56 49.84 9.50
CA LEU A 747 13.77 49.42 10.67
C LEU A 747 13.03 48.10 10.41
N GLY A 748 12.50 47.91 9.20
CA GLY A 748 11.85 46.67 8.79
C GLY A 748 12.78 45.45 8.92
N LEU A 749 14.05 45.59 8.52
CA LEU A 749 15.05 44.52 8.65
C LEU A 749 15.31 44.16 10.12
N LEU A 750 15.42 45.16 11.00
CA LEU A 750 15.61 44.93 12.44
C LEU A 750 14.42 44.19 13.06
N VAL A 751 13.20 44.60 12.71
CA VAL A 751 11.96 43.99 13.22
C VAL A 751 11.79 42.55 12.73
N VAL A 752 12.04 42.29 11.44
CA VAL A 752 11.97 40.92 10.88
C VAL A 752 13.00 40.01 11.55
N LYS A 753 14.23 40.50 11.74
CA LYS A 753 15.28 39.75 12.44
C LYS A 753 14.86 39.41 13.87
N ALA A 754 14.32 40.38 14.62
CA ALA A 754 13.82 40.17 15.98
C ALA A 754 12.70 39.12 16.01
N ALA A 755 11.73 39.20 15.09
CA ALA A 755 10.62 38.25 14.99
C ALA A 755 11.10 36.82 14.67
N LEU A 756 12.08 36.67 13.77
CA LEU A 756 12.67 35.36 13.46
C LEU A 756 13.49 34.80 14.63
N ALA A 757 14.19 35.66 15.37
CA ALA A 757 14.94 35.25 16.56
C ALA A 757 13.99 34.78 17.68
N ASP A 758 12.92 35.53 17.93
CA ASP A 758 11.87 35.18 18.89
C ASP A 758 11.18 33.85 18.53
N ALA A 759 10.95 33.60 17.23
CA ALA A 759 10.44 32.33 16.72
C ALA A 759 11.45 31.15 16.76
N GLY A 760 12.68 31.38 17.21
CA GLY A 760 13.75 30.38 17.25
C GLY A 760 14.40 30.08 15.89
N TYR A 761 14.08 30.84 14.85
CA TYR A 761 14.63 30.69 13.49
C TYR A 761 15.93 31.47 13.25
N ALA A 762 16.51 32.09 14.29
CA ALA A 762 17.86 32.66 14.20
C ALA A 762 18.93 31.59 13.89
N THR A 763 18.73 30.36 14.36
CA THR A 763 19.68 29.23 14.14
C THR A 763 19.01 27.96 13.64
N ARG A 764 17.69 27.81 13.81
CA ARG A 764 16.94 26.63 13.37
C ARG A 764 16.77 26.62 11.84
N PRO A 765 17.08 25.51 11.13
CA PRO A 765 16.84 25.42 9.69
C PRO A 765 15.34 25.36 9.37
N PHE A 766 14.94 25.95 8.25
CA PHE A 766 13.58 25.92 7.71
C PHE A 766 13.58 25.90 6.17
N ASN A 767 12.50 25.39 5.57
CA ASN A 767 12.38 25.28 4.12
C ASN A 767 12.05 26.65 3.50
N ARG A 768 13.03 27.23 2.79
CA ARG A 768 12.89 28.54 2.13
C ARG A 768 11.89 28.53 0.97
N GLU A 769 11.70 27.41 0.27
CA GLU A 769 10.74 27.28 -0.84
C GLU A 769 9.28 27.34 -0.36
N ARG A 770 9.04 27.01 0.91
CA ARG A 770 7.72 27.08 1.54
C ARG A 770 7.56 28.32 2.43
N THR A 771 8.44 29.30 2.29
CA THR A 771 8.41 30.54 3.07
C THR A 771 8.01 31.70 2.16
N SER A 772 7.00 32.48 2.57
CA SER A 772 6.66 33.75 1.94
C SER A 772 6.88 34.90 2.91
N VAL A 773 7.19 36.08 2.36
CA VAL A 773 7.30 37.34 3.10
C VAL A 773 6.23 38.28 2.56
N VAL A 774 5.43 38.85 3.46
CA VAL A 774 4.41 39.86 3.12
C VAL A 774 4.79 41.15 3.82
N LEU A 775 5.00 42.22 3.06
CA LEU A 775 5.29 43.56 3.58
C LEU A 775 4.08 44.46 3.31
N GLY A 776 3.58 45.11 4.35
CA GLY A 776 2.54 46.12 4.24
C GLY A 776 3.05 47.48 4.72
N ALA A 777 2.70 48.54 4.00
CA ALA A 777 2.95 49.93 4.39
C ALA A 777 1.63 50.71 4.29
N GLY A 778 1.32 51.52 5.30
CA GLY A 778 0.11 52.35 5.34
C GLY A 778 0.32 53.62 6.15
N GLY A 779 -0.14 54.76 5.63
CA GLY A 779 0.11 56.10 6.15
C GLY A 779 0.88 56.96 5.15
N GLY A 780 0.44 58.20 4.93
CA GLY A 780 1.11 59.12 4.00
C GLY A 780 2.52 59.45 4.49
N GLY A 781 3.53 59.21 3.65
CA GLY A 781 4.93 59.48 3.95
C GLY A 781 5.15 60.96 4.23
N ALA A 782 5.47 61.29 5.48
CA ALA A 782 6.23 62.47 5.82
C ALA A 782 7.66 62.03 6.13
N ASP A 783 8.62 62.71 5.52
CA ASP A 783 10.05 62.42 5.57
C ASP A 783 10.55 62.22 7.02
N LEU A 784 11.22 61.09 7.27
CA LEU A 784 11.92 60.84 8.54
C LEU A 784 13.35 61.41 8.55
N THR A 785 13.75 62.11 7.48
CA THR A 785 15.07 62.74 7.40
C THR A 785 15.13 64.01 8.24
N ALA A 786 15.92 63.97 9.31
CA ALA A 786 16.56 65.16 9.88
C ALA A 786 18.07 65.07 9.62
#